data_AF-A0A147BS23-F1
#
_entry.id   AF-A0A147BS23-F1
#
_cell.length_a   1.000
_cell.length_b   1.000
_cell.length_c   1.000
_cell.angle_alpha   90.00
_cell.angle_beta   90.00
_cell.angle_gamma   90.00
#
_symmetry.space_group_name_H-M   'P 1'
#
loop_
_entity.id
_entity.type
_entity.pdbx_description
1 polymer ?
#
loop_
_entity_poly.entity_id
_entity_poly.type
_entity_poly.pdbx_seq_one_letter_code
_entity_poly.pdbx_strand_id
1 'polypeptide(L)'
;MEVTPCAYAHMLNSLMALAGGKVCVVLEGGYCISSLAEGVALTLRTLLGDPCPDLGPLGKPCDSIMDTILDVISVHRPYWKSLQFQGTFSQESTGLSPRAFHSTRREHLSKIEYRGQLGVRRPDAFPTRSAYYVHDAGTKSRFEQEIEALRKATDLGVAPHRTCLVFDQKMALHRCINERGHPEKPERILNIWKILGKRGLIDKCLLLESRPATIEELLLVHDKAYVEKMRNSQELNKPDLIKLQYTFSSVYLCADSFQSALLAAGSLLQVVDAVCSRKCRNGVAVVRPPGHHAERGMASGFCIFSNVAIAAAYALERHGLQRILVLDWDVHHGNGTQHAFYGDPRVLYMSIHRHDHGMFFPCSSDADYCAVGEGDGRGFNVNVAWNSDGLTDGDYFAAFFQVILPIAYMYSPELVLVSCGFDSCVGDCLGNCRVTAEAYGHFTHLLTSLAQGRVILALEGGYNLSKIPSAMSHCVGALLGEKPPPLRQNLAPSASAVKSILHTVEVHKQFWSCLRFDADLPTEELLISKGIIKVEEEGEEGTVKQVTGCPSSQSIRSSRSEVETGAAALPTDNGEAGLPISAAGLVLEDMDAPYCVQPEPWCPHLSDLPPLPPSGLCDPHDPCLVCGVRQEVWACLHCFEAYCSRYVNGHMVQHHEESNHNMVLSYSDLSVWCYPCNAYVSNAVLQPAKEDAYLKKFGTLDYV
;
A
#
# COMPACT_ATOMS: atom_id res chain seq x y z
N MET A 1 19.74 28.99 6.48
CA MET A 1 18.80 28.09 5.79
C MET A 1 17.62 28.92 5.35
N GLU A 2 17.00 28.58 4.21
CA GLU A 2 15.80 29.24 3.67
C GLU A 2 14.64 28.25 3.59
N VAL A 3 14.49 27.42 4.63
CA VAL A 3 13.38 26.48 4.75
C VAL A 3 12.13 27.27 5.14
N THR A 4 11.07 27.18 4.33
CA THR A 4 9.81 27.88 4.62
C THR A 4 9.10 27.25 5.81
N PRO A 5 8.30 28.02 6.59
CA PRO A 5 7.50 27.47 7.68
C PRO A 5 6.62 26.29 7.26
N CYS A 6 6.06 26.30 6.04
CA CYS A 6 5.22 25.21 5.51
C CYS A 6 5.95 23.86 5.50
N ALA A 7 7.26 23.83 5.25
CA ALA A 7 8.02 22.58 5.21
C ALA A 7 7.93 21.77 6.50
N TYR A 8 7.80 22.43 7.66
CA TYR A 8 7.65 21.76 8.95
C TYR A 8 6.34 20.98 9.06
N ALA A 9 5.26 21.46 8.45
CA ALA A 9 3.99 20.74 8.38
C ALA A 9 4.14 19.42 7.60
N HIS A 10 4.84 19.44 6.47
CA HIS A 10 5.08 18.25 5.65
C HIS A 10 6.00 17.25 6.33
N MET A 11 7.12 17.73 6.91
CA MET A 11 8.05 16.87 7.66
C MET A 11 7.37 16.24 8.87
N LEU A 12 6.53 16.97 9.59
CA LEU A 12 5.79 16.41 10.70
C LEU A 12 4.74 15.40 10.22
N ASN A 13 4.00 15.70 9.15
CA ASN A 13 2.96 14.79 8.64
C ASN A 13 3.53 13.42 8.29
N SER A 14 4.72 13.34 7.67
CA SER A 14 5.35 12.05 7.37
C SER A 14 5.70 11.26 8.65
N LEU A 15 6.13 11.94 9.72
CA LEU A 15 6.40 11.30 11.02
C LEU A 15 5.13 10.82 11.72
N MET A 16 3.97 11.44 11.48
CA MET A 16 2.69 11.02 12.09
C MET A 16 2.18 9.65 11.63
N ALA A 17 2.76 9.07 10.57
CA ALA A 17 2.49 7.68 10.18
C ALA A 17 3.22 6.67 11.10
N LEU A 18 4.33 7.11 11.71
CA LEU A 18 5.19 6.27 12.54
C LEU A 18 4.66 6.19 13.97
N ALA A 19 5.12 5.17 14.71
CA ALA A 19 4.78 4.96 16.12
C ALA A 19 3.26 4.98 16.42
N GLY A 20 2.41 4.62 15.45
CA GLY A 20 0.96 4.71 15.56
C GLY A 20 0.45 6.14 15.80
N GLY A 21 1.16 7.14 15.26
CA GLY A 21 0.84 8.56 15.41
C GLY A 21 1.23 9.20 16.75
N LYS A 22 1.96 8.47 17.60
CA LYS A 22 2.49 9.00 18.87
C LYS A 22 3.69 9.90 18.62
N VAL A 23 3.42 11.16 18.28
CA VAL A 23 4.44 12.18 18.03
C VAL A 23 4.34 13.29 19.07
N CYS A 24 5.46 13.64 19.69
CA CYS A 24 5.60 14.80 20.56
C CYS A 24 6.59 15.77 19.91
N VAL A 25 6.23 17.05 19.85
CA VAL A 25 7.12 18.11 19.35
C VAL A 25 7.52 19.00 20.52
N VAL A 26 8.82 19.19 20.71
CA VAL A 26 9.39 20.04 21.75
C VAL A 26 10.08 21.23 21.07
N LEU A 27 9.79 22.44 21.56
CA LEU A 27 10.42 23.65 21.05
C LEU A 27 11.88 23.70 21.49
N GLU A 28 12.79 23.81 20.52
CA GLU A 28 14.23 23.93 20.75
C GLU A 28 14.72 25.34 20.35
N GLY A 29 15.59 25.45 19.35
CA GLY A 29 16.09 26.73 18.84
C GLY A 29 15.13 27.45 17.88
N GLY A 30 15.45 28.70 17.58
CA GLY A 30 14.68 29.55 16.67
C GLY A 30 14.78 31.01 17.09
N TYR A 31 15.61 31.79 16.42
CA TYR A 31 15.99 33.12 16.92
C TYR A 31 15.54 34.27 16.00
N CYS A 32 14.98 33.94 14.83
CA CYS A 32 14.13 34.85 14.07
C CYS A 32 12.69 34.65 14.57
N ILE A 33 12.19 35.58 15.40
CA ILE A 33 10.94 35.39 16.16
C ILE A 33 9.73 35.19 15.25
N SER A 34 9.61 35.97 14.18
CA SER A 34 8.49 35.84 13.23
C SER A 34 8.50 34.48 12.51
N SER A 35 9.68 34.04 12.06
CA SER A 35 9.84 32.73 11.42
C SER A 35 9.59 31.58 12.39
N LEU A 36 10.06 31.68 13.64
CA LEU A 36 9.81 30.69 14.68
C LEU A 36 8.31 30.55 14.97
N ALA A 37 7.63 31.68 15.20
CA ALA A 37 6.20 31.69 15.48
C ALA A 37 5.39 31.05 14.35
N GLU A 38 5.74 31.35 13.10
CA GLU A 38 5.08 30.75 11.94
C GLU A 38 5.35 29.24 11.83
N GLY A 39 6.61 28.81 12.00
CA GLY A 39 6.96 27.39 11.99
C GLY A 39 6.23 26.60 13.07
N VAL A 40 6.13 27.14 14.28
CA VAL A 40 5.38 26.53 15.39
C VAL A 40 3.89 26.48 15.09
N ALA A 41 3.31 27.55 14.53
CA ALA A 41 1.90 27.59 14.18
C ALA A 41 1.53 26.50 13.16
N LEU A 42 2.31 26.36 12.08
CA LEU A 42 2.05 25.35 11.06
C LEU A 42 2.31 23.92 11.56
N THR A 43 3.31 23.74 12.44
CA THR A 43 3.53 22.47 13.14
C THR A 43 2.33 22.08 14.00
N LEU A 44 1.79 23.03 14.78
CA LEU A 44 0.61 22.80 15.63
C LEU A 44 -0.63 22.47 14.79
N ARG A 45 -0.84 23.15 13.66
CA ARG A 45 -1.93 22.84 12.72
C ARG A 45 -1.86 21.39 12.24
N THR A 46 -0.69 20.91 11.86
CA THR A 46 -0.51 19.50 11.48
C THR A 46 -0.83 18.54 12.62
N LEU A 47 -0.41 18.84 13.86
CA LEU A 47 -0.77 18.03 15.04
C LEU A 47 -2.29 17.97 15.26
N LEU A 48 -2.99 19.09 15.04
CA LEU A 48 -4.45 19.19 15.11
C LEU A 48 -5.17 18.54 13.91
N GLY A 49 -4.40 18.07 12.92
CA GLY A 49 -4.91 17.37 11.75
C GLY A 49 -5.41 18.28 10.62
N ASP A 50 -5.03 19.56 10.62
CA ASP A 50 -5.26 20.46 9.48
C ASP A 50 -4.44 20.02 8.25
N PRO A 51 -4.86 20.37 7.02
CA PRO A 51 -4.13 19.97 5.82
C PRO A 51 -2.76 20.64 5.79
N CYS A 52 -1.77 19.95 5.22
CA CYS A 52 -0.48 20.57 4.94
C CYS A 52 -0.70 21.74 3.94
N PRO A 53 -0.12 22.92 4.17
CA PRO A 53 -0.18 24.01 3.20
C PRO A 53 0.54 23.66 1.90
N ASP A 54 0.31 24.41 0.83
CA ASP A 54 1.11 24.21 -0.39
C ASP A 54 2.56 24.67 -0.17
N LEU A 55 3.53 23.88 -0.61
CA LEU A 55 4.95 24.25 -0.64
C LEU A 55 5.29 25.10 -1.87
N GLY A 56 4.43 25.09 -2.89
CA GLY A 56 4.72 25.61 -4.21
C GLY A 56 5.76 24.77 -4.94
N PRO A 57 6.25 25.25 -6.10
CA PRO A 57 7.25 24.55 -6.89
C PRO A 57 8.58 24.40 -6.13
N LEU A 58 9.05 23.16 -6.01
CA LEU A 58 10.34 22.86 -5.40
C LEU A 58 11.47 22.94 -6.42
N GLY A 59 12.57 23.61 -6.05
CA GLY A 59 13.79 23.65 -6.85
C GLY A 59 14.59 22.34 -6.80
N LYS A 60 15.63 22.24 -7.64
CA LYS A 60 16.60 21.14 -7.59
C LYS A 60 17.26 21.09 -6.19
N PRO A 61 17.43 19.91 -5.57
CA PRO A 61 18.26 19.75 -4.38
C PRO A 61 19.69 20.25 -4.62
N CYS A 62 20.23 21.08 -3.73
CA CYS A 62 21.59 21.60 -3.91
C CYS A 62 22.64 20.48 -3.80
N ASP A 63 23.78 20.63 -4.47
CA ASP A 63 24.79 19.57 -4.51
C ASP A 63 25.33 19.23 -3.10
N SER A 64 25.40 20.22 -2.21
CA SER A 64 25.82 20.01 -0.81
C SER A 64 24.86 19.11 -0.02
N ILE A 65 23.54 19.24 -0.20
CA ILE A 65 22.59 18.34 0.50
C ILE A 65 22.60 16.94 -0.12
N MET A 66 22.85 16.85 -1.43
CA MET A 66 23.02 15.56 -2.09
C MET A 66 24.22 14.79 -1.54
N ASP A 67 25.38 15.44 -1.47
CA ASP A 67 26.59 14.82 -0.91
C ASP A 67 26.36 14.42 0.56
N THR A 68 25.70 15.27 1.35
CA THR A 68 25.36 14.98 2.76
C THR A 68 24.47 13.73 2.89
N ILE A 69 23.43 13.60 2.06
CA ILE A 69 22.53 12.45 2.09
C ILE A 69 23.28 11.17 1.69
N LEU A 70 24.10 11.23 0.63
CA LEU A 70 24.89 10.08 0.18
C LEU A 70 25.94 9.66 1.22
N ASP A 71 26.56 10.60 1.93
CA ASP A 71 27.49 10.33 3.02
C ASP A 71 26.78 9.61 4.19
N VAL A 72 25.59 10.07 4.56
CA VAL A 72 24.76 9.42 5.60
C VAL A 72 24.39 8.00 5.17
N ILE A 73 23.93 7.81 3.93
CA ILE A 73 23.62 6.47 3.40
C ILE A 73 24.87 5.59 3.41
N SER A 74 26.00 6.11 2.96
CA SER A 74 27.28 5.37 2.87
C SER A 74 27.73 4.83 4.23
N VAL A 75 27.60 5.61 5.30
CA VAL A 75 27.99 5.20 6.66
C VAL A 75 26.94 4.29 7.30
N HIS A 76 25.64 4.51 7.05
CA HIS A 76 24.57 3.80 7.75
C HIS A 76 24.05 2.54 7.04
N ARG A 77 24.37 2.33 5.74
CA ARG A 77 23.90 1.18 4.96
C ARG A 77 24.21 -0.21 5.56
N PRO A 78 25.31 -0.46 6.29
CA PRO A 78 25.54 -1.78 6.89
C PRO A 78 24.48 -2.14 7.95
N TYR A 79 23.93 -1.13 8.63
CA TYR A 79 23.00 -1.30 9.74
C TYR A 79 21.53 -1.29 9.29
N TRP A 80 21.22 -0.64 8.17
CA TRP A 80 19.84 -0.41 7.72
C TRP A 80 19.60 -0.96 6.32
N LYS A 81 18.86 -2.08 6.23
CA LYS A 81 18.47 -2.69 4.95
C LYS A 81 17.69 -1.75 4.03
N SER A 82 16.94 -0.81 4.62
CA SER A 82 16.22 0.24 3.88
C SER A 82 17.13 1.29 3.23
N LEU A 83 18.46 1.21 3.40
CA LEU A 83 19.44 2.09 2.77
C LEU A 83 20.32 1.37 1.73
N GLN A 84 20.00 0.12 1.38
CA GLN A 84 20.81 -0.74 0.51
C GLN A 84 20.32 -0.73 -0.94
N PHE A 85 20.06 0.45 -1.51
CA PHE A 85 19.66 0.61 -2.90
C PHE A 85 20.85 0.83 -3.84
N GLN A 86 21.83 1.63 -3.41
CA GLN A 86 22.99 1.99 -4.22
C GLN A 86 23.99 0.83 -4.35
N GLY A 87 24.66 0.76 -5.50
CA GLY A 87 25.81 -0.12 -5.70
C GLY A 87 27.01 0.26 -4.83
N THR A 88 28.07 -0.53 -4.91
CA THR A 88 29.32 -0.28 -4.17
C THR A 88 30.56 -0.38 -5.04
N PHE A 89 31.60 0.41 -4.73
CA PHE A 89 32.90 0.35 -5.39
C PHE A 89 34.07 0.27 -4.39
N SER A 90 35.17 -0.37 -4.81
CA SER A 90 36.42 -0.53 -4.03
C SER A 90 37.61 0.10 -4.76
N GLN A 91 38.76 0.21 -4.10
CA GLN A 91 39.94 0.94 -4.61
C GLN A 91 40.65 0.28 -5.82
N GLU A 92 40.28 -0.95 -6.21
CA GLU A 92 40.98 -1.76 -7.24
C GLU A 92 40.22 -1.89 -8.58
N SER A 93 39.10 -1.19 -8.78
CA SER A 93 38.25 -1.33 -9.99
C SER A 93 38.80 -0.66 -11.28
N THR A 94 40.11 -0.41 -11.40
CA THR A 94 40.71 0.09 -12.66
C THR A 94 41.12 -1.01 -13.65
N GLY A 95 40.75 -2.28 -13.43
CA GLY A 95 41.15 -3.37 -14.32
C GLY A 95 40.13 -4.51 -14.45
N LEU A 96 39.41 -4.51 -15.58
CA LEU A 96 38.77 -5.66 -16.24
C LEU A 96 38.02 -6.69 -15.37
N SER A 97 36.70 -6.51 -15.27
CA SER A 97 35.73 -7.62 -15.10
C SER A 97 34.66 -7.54 -16.21
N PRO A 98 34.25 -8.66 -16.84
CA PRO A 98 33.25 -8.63 -17.90
C PRO A 98 31.80 -8.62 -17.36
N ARG A 99 31.07 -7.53 -17.72
CA ARG A 99 29.60 -7.41 -17.96
C ARG A 99 28.60 -7.65 -16.81
N ALA A 100 27.89 -6.59 -16.43
CA ALA A 100 26.41 -6.52 -16.34
C ALA A 100 25.94 -5.05 -16.14
N PHE A 101 25.30 -4.43 -17.14
CA PHE A 101 24.49 -3.19 -17.10
C PHE A 101 24.98 -1.88 -16.42
N HIS A 102 26.17 -1.80 -15.82
CA HIS A 102 26.64 -0.60 -15.10
C HIS A 102 28.03 -0.14 -15.56
N SER A 103 28.12 0.71 -16.59
CA SER A 103 29.40 1.32 -16.97
C SER A 103 29.39 2.86 -16.99
N THR A 104 28.47 3.52 -16.28
CA THR A 104 28.37 5.00 -16.27
C THR A 104 27.87 5.63 -14.97
N ARG A 105 27.65 4.88 -13.87
CA ARG A 105 27.21 5.50 -12.61
C ARG A 105 28.35 6.32 -11.99
N ARG A 106 28.00 7.47 -11.41
CA ARG A 106 28.95 8.32 -10.67
C ARG A 106 29.34 7.60 -9.39
N GLU A 107 30.65 7.47 -9.13
CA GLU A 107 31.16 7.09 -7.82
C GLU A 107 31.09 8.31 -6.88
N HIS A 108 30.49 8.13 -5.70
CA HIS A 108 30.47 9.13 -4.63
C HIS A 108 31.39 8.67 -3.51
N LEU A 109 32.59 9.25 -3.43
CA LEU A 109 33.50 8.99 -2.32
C LEU A 109 33.17 9.95 -1.16
N SER A 110 32.74 9.39 -0.04
CA SER A 110 32.47 10.13 1.19
C SER A 110 33.74 10.85 1.66
N LYS A 111 33.62 12.13 2.03
CA LYS A 111 34.76 12.96 2.45
C LYS A 111 34.59 13.41 3.88
N ILE A 112 35.60 13.17 4.72
CA ILE A 112 35.70 13.83 6.02
C ILE A 112 36.51 15.11 5.86
N GLU A 113 35.85 16.25 6.02
CA GLU A 113 36.53 17.53 6.21
C GLU A 113 36.31 18.01 7.65
N TYR A 114 37.22 17.63 8.55
CA TYR A 114 37.22 18.17 9.92
C TYR A 114 38.06 19.45 9.95
N ARG A 115 37.40 20.61 9.89
CA ARG A 115 38.05 21.94 10.02
C ARG A 115 38.38 22.33 11.46
N GLY A 116 37.94 21.55 12.43
CA GLY A 116 38.33 21.75 13.83
C GLY A 116 39.82 21.44 14.02
N GLN A 117 40.46 22.10 14.98
CA GLN A 117 41.83 21.76 15.32
C GLN A 117 41.84 20.56 16.27
N LEU A 118 42.20 19.38 15.75
CA LEU A 118 42.44 18.17 16.56
C LEU A 118 43.53 18.49 17.59
N GLY A 119 43.25 18.27 18.87
CA GLY A 119 44.19 18.56 19.97
C GLY A 119 44.09 19.98 20.56
N VAL A 120 43.23 20.85 20.05
CA VAL A 120 42.89 22.09 20.78
C VAL A 120 41.98 21.74 21.95
N ARG A 121 42.38 22.21 23.14
CA ARG A 121 41.60 22.06 24.36
C ARG A 121 40.23 22.67 24.10
N ARG A 122 39.19 21.83 24.11
CA ARG A 122 37.79 22.26 24.09
C ARG A 122 37.66 23.40 25.10
N PRO A 123 37.12 24.57 24.74
CA PRO A 123 36.93 25.64 25.70
C PRO A 123 36.19 25.11 26.94
N ASP A 124 36.65 25.48 28.13
CA ASP A 124 36.00 25.06 29.39
C ASP A 124 34.55 25.57 29.47
N ALA A 125 34.23 26.63 28.72
CA ALA A 125 32.87 27.12 28.50
C ALA A 125 32.68 27.60 27.05
N PHE A 126 31.51 27.33 26.48
CA PHE A 126 31.07 27.93 25.23
C PHE A 126 30.28 29.21 25.54
N PRO A 127 30.59 30.35 24.89
CA PRO A 127 29.79 31.55 25.07
C PRO A 127 28.34 31.29 24.64
N THR A 128 27.38 31.52 25.54
CA THR A 128 25.93 31.37 25.26
C THR A 128 25.25 32.71 25.02
N ARG A 129 25.96 33.82 25.20
CA ARG A 129 25.49 35.21 25.01
C ARG A 129 26.33 35.86 23.92
N SER A 130 25.68 36.59 23.01
CA SER A 130 26.33 37.31 21.91
C SER A 130 27.19 36.44 20.96
N ALA A 131 26.98 35.11 20.98
CA ALA A 131 27.70 34.13 20.17
C ALA A 131 26.77 33.44 19.16
N TYR A 132 25.78 34.18 18.69
CA TYR A 132 24.92 33.81 17.57
C TYR A 132 25.15 34.79 16.44
N TYR A 133 24.89 34.36 15.21
CA TYR A 133 25.01 35.23 14.05
C TYR A 133 24.00 36.39 14.16
N VAL A 134 24.50 37.61 14.31
CA VAL A 134 23.66 38.81 14.36
C VAL A 134 23.52 39.35 12.94
N HIS A 135 22.36 39.13 12.34
CA HIS A 135 22.00 39.76 11.07
C HIS A 135 21.98 41.29 11.21
N ASP A 136 22.48 41.99 10.19
CA ASP A 136 22.34 43.44 10.08
C ASP A 136 20.86 43.85 9.90
N ALA A 137 20.57 45.14 10.06
CA ALA A 137 19.20 45.65 10.01
C ALA A 137 18.52 45.41 8.64
N GLY A 138 19.28 45.47 7.54
CA GLY A 138 18.76 45.23 6.19
C GLY A 138 18.37 43.78 6.00
N THR A 139 19.23 42.84 6.40
CA THR A 139 18.93 41.40 6.34
C THR A 139 17.72 41.03 7.20
N LYS A 140 17.61 41.59 8.42
CA LYS A 140 16.42 41.39 9.28
C LYS A 140 15.15 41.91 8.60
N SER A 141 15.20 43.12 8.05
CA SER A 141 14.06 43.69 7.33
C SER A 141 13.64 42.85 6.13
N ARG A 142 14.59 42.27 5.40
CA ARG A 142 14.29 41.37 4.28
C ARG A 142 13.57 40.10 4.75
N PHE A 143 14.07 39.45 5.80
CA PHE A 143 13.41 38.25 6.34
C PHE A 143 12.00 38.53 6.85
N GLU A 144 11.76 39.65 7.52
CA GLU A 144 10.41 40.02 7.95
C GLU A 144 9.47 40.23 6.74
N GLN A 145 9.95 40.85 5.66
CA GLN A 145 9.18 41.00 4.43
C GLN A 145 8.87 39.67 3.75
N GLU A 146 9.84 38.75 3.71
CA GLU A 146 9.67 37.40 3.16
C GLU A 146 8.66 36.59 3.99
N ILE A 147 8.76 36.62 5.31
CA ILE A 147 7.81 35.93 6.21
C ILE A 147 6.40 36.52 6.05
N GLU A 148 6.26 37.84 5.94
CA GLU A 148 4.97 38.48 5.72
C GLU A 148 4.38 38.14 4.34
N ALA A 149 5.22 38.02 3.31
CA ALA A 149 4.80 37.55 1.99
C ALA A 149 4.32 36.10 2.04
N LEU A 150 5.06 35.22 2.72
CA LEU A 150 4.68 33.82 2.92
C LEU A 150 3.35 33.71 3.68
N ARG A 151 3.16 34.49 4.74
CA ARG A 151 1.89 34.52 5.50
C ARG A 151 0.69 34.89 4.63
N LYS A 152 0.86 35.88 3.74
CA LYS A 152 -0.21 36.30 2.82
C LYS A 152 -0.48 35.28 1.72
N ALA A 153 0.55 34.60 1.23
CA ALA A 153 0.43 33.61 0.16
C ALA A 153 -0.05 32.24 0.65
N THR A 154 0.19 31.89 1.92
CA THR A 154 -0.14 30.58 2.47
C THR A 154 -1.64 30.47 2.71
N ASP A 155 -2.30 29.63 1.92
CA ASP A 155 -3.70 29.31 2.11
C ASP A 155 -3.89 28.29 3.24
N LEU A 156 -4.48 28.77 4.34
CA LEU A 156 -4.79 27.99 5.54
C LEU A 156 -6.27 27.56 5.61
N GLY A 157 -7.00 27.68 4.51
CA GLY A 157 -8.40 27.29 4.41
C GLY A 157 -8.62 25.82 4.78
N VAL A 158 -9.67 25.56 5.58
CA VAL A 158 -10.09 24.22 5.96
C VAL A 158 -11.50 23.99 5.43
N ALA A 159 -11.69 22.92 4.65
CA ALA A 159 -13.00 22.54 4.16
C ALA A 159 -13.96 22.21 5.33
N PRO A 160 -15.27 22.51 5.22
CA PRO A 160 -16.24 22.27 6.28
C PRO A 160 -16.42 20.78 6.58
N HIS A 161 -16.25 19.92 5.58
CA HIS A 161 -16.19 18.48 5.76
C HIS A 161 -14.78 17.98 5.45
N ARG A 162 -14.28 17.03 6.26
CA ARG A 162 -12.98 16.42 6.00
C ARG A 162 -13.05 15.47 4.81
N THR A 163 -13.92 14.47 4.88
CA THR A 163 -13.99 13.40 3.87
C THR A 163 -15.41 13.28 3.34
N CYS A 164 -15.57 13.22 2.02
CA CYS A 164 -16.81 12.76 1.39
C CYS A 164 -16.71 11.30 0.94
N LEU A 165 -17.87 10.66 0.83
CA LEU A 165 -18.00 9.27 0.42
C LEU A 165 -19.20 9.12 -0.52
N VAL A 166 -19.03 8.41 -1.64
CA VAL A 166 -20.12 8.08 -2.56
C VAL A 166 -20.18 6.57 -2.80
N PHE A 167 -21.40 6.05 -2.83
CA PHE A 167 -21.73 4.66 -3.10
C PHE A 167 -23.16 4.58 -3.62
N ASP A 168 -23.40 3.70 -4.60
CA ASP A 168 -24.73 3.39 -5.10
C ASP A 168 -24.87 1.88 -5.31
N GLN A 169 -25.85 1.27 -4.63
CA GLN A 169 -26.11 -0.15 -4.73
C GLN A 169 -26.52 -0.58 -6.15
N LYS A 170 -27.03 0.32 -7.00
CA LYS A 170 -27.37 0.00 -8.41
C LYS A 170 -26.16 -0.43 -9.23
N MET A 171 -24.95 0.00 -8.86
CA MET A 171 -23.72 -0.50 -9.47
C MET A 171 -23.55 -2.02 -9.27
N ALA A 172 -24.21 -2.64 -8.29
CA ALA A 172 -24.23 -4.08 -8.06
C ALA A 172 -25.05 -4.88 -9.09
N LEU A 173 -25.82 -4.21 -9.96
CA LEU A 173 -26.62 -4.88 -11.00
C LEU A 173 -25.74 -5.42 -12.15
N HIS A 174 -24.60 -4.78 -12.41
CA HIS A 174 -23.59 -5.32 -13.33
C HIS A 174 -23.03 -6.65 -12.82
N ARG A 175 -23.22 -7.77 -13.52
CA ARG A 175 -22.76 -9.09 -13.05
C ARG A 175 -22.43 -10.04 -14.20
N CYS A 176 -21.48 -10.94 -13.98
CA CYS A 176 -21.16 -11.96 -14.97
C CYS A 176 -22.30 -12.99 -15.03
N ILE A 177 -22.85 -13.21 -16.23
CA ILE A 177 -24.06 -14.02 -16.45
C ILE A 177 -23.81 -15.40 -17.07
N ASN A 178 -22.56 -15.67 -17.45
CA ASN A 178 -22.14 -16.88 -18.16
C ASN A 178 -20.98 -17.63 -17.47
N GLU A 179 -20.29 -17.03 -16.50
CA GLU A 179 -19.21 -17.68 -15.76
C GLU A 179 -19.52 -17.68 -14.25
N ARG A 180 -19.53 -18.87 -13.64
CA ARG A 180 -19.65 -19.00 -12.19
C ARG A 180 -18.29 -18.73 -11.56
N GLY A 181 -18.27 -17.92 -10.51
CA GLY A 181 -17.05 -17.65 -9.74
C GLY A 181 -16.15 -16.56 -10.32
N HIS A 182 -16.63 -15.76 -11.28
CA HIS A 182 -15.88 -14.59 -11.80
C HIS A 182 -15.41 -13.69 -10.63
N PRO A 183 -14.14 -13.25 -10.61
CA PRO A 183 -13.55 -12.54 -9.47
C PRO A 183 -14.15 -11.15 -9.27
N GLU A 184 -14.41 -10.41 -10.36
CA GLU A 184 -15.13 -9.13 -10.31
C GLU A 184 -16.63 -9.40 -10.15
N LYS A 185 -17.15 -9.16 -8.94
CA LYS A 185 -18.52 -9.50 -8.53
C LYS A 185 -19.14 -8.41 -7.64
N PRO A 186 -20.47 -8.30 -7.60
CA PRO A 186 -21.17 -7.24 -6.86
C PRO A 186 -20.81 -7.15 -5.36
N GLU A 187 -20.50 -8.29 -4.73
CA GLU A 187 -20.16 -8.38 -3.31
C GLU A 187 -18.93 -7.53 -2.95
N ARG A 188 -18.09 -7.17 -3.93
CA ARG A 188 -16.91 -6.32 -3.70
C ARG A 188 -17.29 -4.99 -3.05
N ILE A 189 -18.17 -4.23 -3.69
CA ILE A 189 -18.61 -2.92 -3.19
C ILE A 189 -19.57 -3.05 -2.00
N LEU A 190 -20.39 -4.10 -1.98
CA LEU A 190 -21.37 -4.33 -0.91
C LEU A 190 -20.68 -4.65 0.42
N ASN A 191 -19.63 -5.48 0.39
CA ASN A 191 -18.86 -5.80 1.58
C ASN A 191 -18.02 -4.62 2.07
N ILE A 192 -17.45 -3.82 1.16
CA ILE A 192 -16.80 -2.55 1.51
C ILE A 192 -17.79 -1.68 2.27
N TRP A 193 -18.96 -1.39 1.69
CA TRP A 193 -19.98 -0.55 2.32
C TRP A 193 -20.40 -1.08 3.70
N LYS A 194 -20.65 -2.39 3.80
CA LYS A 194 -21.00 -3.06 5.07
C LYS A 194 -19.93 -2.86 6.15
N ILE A 195 -18.64 -3.04 5.82
CA ILE A 195 -17.55 -2.92 6.79
C ILE A 195 -17.30 -1.46 7.17
N LEU A 196 -17.38 -0.52 6.22
CA LEU A 196 -17.31 0.91 6.53
C LEU A 196 -18.42 1.32 7.53
N GLY A 197 -19.65 0.82 7.34
CA GLY A 197 -20.76 1.03 8.28
C GLY A 197 -20.51 0.39 9.64
N LYS A 198 -20.07 -0.87 9.69
CA LYS A 198 -19.73 -1.56 10.95
C LYS A 198 -18.64 -0.85 11.75
N ARG A 199 -17.67 -0.22 11.07
CA ARG A 199 -16.61 0.58 11.70
C ARG A 199 -17.03 2.01 12.05
N GLY A 200 -18.27 2.41 11.78
CA GLY A 200 -18.78 3.76 12.01
C GLY A 200 -18.08 4.83 11.16
N LEU A 201 -17.45 4.45 10.03
CA LEU A 201 -16.72 5.38 9.17
C LEU A 201 -17.66 6.15 8.23
N ILE A 202 -18.78 5.52 7.84
CA ILE A 202 -19.81 6.16 6.99
C ILE A 202 -20.35 7.42 7.68
N ASP A 203 -20.68 7.33 8.97
CA ASP A 203 -21.28 8.43 9.74
C ASP A 203 -20.31 9.61 9.98
N LYS A 204 -19.01 9.38 9.81
CA LYS A 204 -17.96 10.43 9.90
C LYS A 204 -17.73 11.15 8.56
N CYS A 205 -18.26 10.62 7.45
CA CYS A 205 -18.10 11.16 6.11
C CYS A 205 -19.33 11.98 5.68
N LEU A 206 -19.11 12.97 4.81
CA LEU A 206 -20.21 13.56 4.05
C LEU A 206 -20.64 12.59 2.93
N LEU A 207 -21.85 12.06 3.01
CA LEU A 207 -22.41 11.25 1.93
C LEU A 207 -22.83 12.12 0.75
N LEU A 208 -22.36 11.75 -0.44
CA LEU A 208 -22.75 12.38 -1.70
C LEU A 208 -23.76 11.51 -2.43
N GLU A 209 -24.70 12.16 -3.11
CA GLU A 209 -25.60 11.47 -4.04
C GLU A 209 -24.83 11.08 -5.31
N SER A 210 -25.03 9.84 -5.76
CA SER A 210 -24.56 9.35 -7.05
C SER A 210 -25.32 10.00 -8.20
N ARG A 211 -24.68 10.07 -9.36
CA ARG A 211 -25.33 10.42 -10.63
C ARG A 211 -24.74 9.63 -11.77
N PRO A 212 -25.47 9.39 -12.87
CA PRO A 212 -24.86 8.91 -14.09
C PRO A 212 -23.96 9.99 -14.71
N ALA A 213 -22.82 9.60 -15.26
CA ALA A 213 -22.05 10.45 -16.16
C ALA A 213 -22.86 10.77 -17.41
N THR A 214 -22.76 12.01 -17.88
CA THR A 214 -23.30 12.46 -19.16
C THR A 214 -22.44 11.92 -20.30
N ILE A 215 -23.00 11.89 -21.51
CA ILE A 215 -22.24 11.47 -22.69
C ILE A 215 -21.08 12.42 -22.94
N GLU A 216 -21.28 13.72 -22.75
CA GLU A 216 -20.27 14.76 -22.90
C GLU A 216 -19.08 14.54 -21.96
N GLU A 217 -19.33 14.10 -20.73
CA GLU A 217 -18.27 13.74 -19.77
C GLU A 217 -17.51 12.48 -20.20
N LEU A 218 -18.17 11.47 -20.76
CA LEU A 218 -17.48 10.28 -21.28
C LEU A 218 -16.59 10.62 -22.50
N LEU A 219 -17.06 11.55 -23.34
CA LEU A 219 -16.35 11.99 -24.55
C LEU A 219 -15.07 12.79 -24.26
N LEU A 220 -14.81 13.14 -23.01
CA LEU A 220 -13.52 13.71 -22.59
C LEU A 220 -12.35 12.74 -22.82
N VAL A 221 -12.62 11.43 -22.76
CA VAL A 221 -11.60 10.38 -22.90
C VAL A 221 -11.95 9.41 -24.03
N HIS A 222 -13.23 9.05 -24.16
CA HIS A 222 -13.64 7.99 -25.06
C HIS A 222 -14.17 8.48 -26.40
N ASP A 223 -13.98 7.68 -27.45
CA ASP A 223 -14.56 7.92 -28.76
C ASP A 223 -16.08 7.80 -28.74
N LYS A 224 -16.74 8.70 -29.48
CA LYS A 224 -18.20 8.68 -29.65
C LYS A 224 -18.73 7.34 -30.13
N ALA A 225 -18.06 6.72 -31.11
CA ALA A 225 -18.45 5.42 -31.64
C ALA A 225 -18.40 4.32 -30.57
N TYR A 226 -17.42 4.38 -29.66
CA TYR A 226 -17.31 3.43 -28.56
C TYR A 226 -18.40 3.65 -27.50
N VAL A 227 -18.65 4.89 -27.11
CA VAL A 227 -19.73 5.24 -26.17
C VAL A 227 -21.09 4.79 -26.72
N GLU A 228 -21.36 5.00 -28.01
CA GLU A 228 -22.59 4.54 -28.67
C GLU A 228 -22.67 3.01 -28.74
N LYS A 229 -21.56 2.32 -29.03
CA LYS A 229 -21.48 0.85 -29.00
C LYS A 229 -21.87 0.31 -27.62
N MET A 230 -21.32 0.88 -26.54
CA MET A 230 -21.64 0.47 -25.17
C MET A 230 -23.05 0.89 -24.76
N ARG A 231 -23.55 2.05 -25.18
CA ARG A 231 -24.95 2.44 -24.94
C ARG A 231 -25.92 1.48 -25.59
N ASN A 232 -25.67 1.07 -26.84
CA ASN A 232 -26.54 0.17 -27.57
C ASN A 232 -26.50 -1.27 -27.00
N SER A 233 -25.48 -1.63 -26.22
CA SER A 233 -25.41 -2.96 -25.61
C SER A 233 -26.52 -3.21 -24.60
N GLN A 234 -27.11 -2.17 -24.00
CA GLN A 234 -28.20 -2.33 -23.03
C GLN A 234 -29.49 -2.93 -23.64
N GLU A 235 -29.66 -2.77 -24.95
CA GLU A 235 -30.81 -3.29 -25.72
C GLU A 235 -30.56 -4.70 -26.31
N LEU A 236 -29.34 -5.23 -26.17
CA LEU A 236 -28.99 -6.54 -26.72
C LEU A 236 -29.54 -7.66 -25.85
N ASN A 237 -29.99 -8.73 -26.51
CA ASN A 237 -30.32 -9.98 -25.82
C ASN A 237 -29.06 -10.65 -25.25
N LYS A 238 -29.26 -11.62 -24.34
CA LYS A 238 -28.15 -12.34 -23.67
C LYS A 238 -27.12 -12.97 -24.64
N PRO A 239 -27.52 -13.74 -25.67
CA PRO A 239 -26.58 -14.26 -26.65
C PRO A 239 -25.72 -13.20 -27.34
N ASP A 240 -26.31 -12.07 -27.72
CA ASP A 240 -25.58 -11.02 -28.44
C ASP A 240 -24.68 -10.19 -27.51
N LEU A 241 -25.07 -10.00 -26.24
CA LEU A 241 -24.19 -9.46 -25.20
C LEU A 241 -22.94 -10.33 -24.99
N ILE A 242 -23.13 -11.65 -24.92
CA ILE A 242 -22.02 -12.60 -24.76
C ILE A 242 -21.11 -12.56 -26.00
N LYS A 243 -21.66 -12.48 -27.22
CA LYS A 243 -20.82 -12.28 -28.42
C LYS A 243 -20.04 -10.98 -28.35
N LEU A 244 -20.69 -9.88 -27.94
CA LEU A 244 -20.06 -8.57 -27.81
C LEU A 244 -18.91 -8.58 -26.80
N GLN A 245 -19.09 -9.21 -25.63
CA GLN A 245 -18.07 -9.23 -24.59
C GLN A 245 -16.79 -9.92 -25.07
N TYR A 246 -16.90 -11.00 -25.88
CA TYR A 246 -15.74 -11.69 -26.46
C TYR A 246 -15.03 -10.90 -27.58
N THR A 247 -15.55 -9.73 -27.97
CA THR A 247 -14.79 -8.79 -28.82
C THR A 247 -13.78 -7.95 -28.03
N PHE A 248 -13.79 -8.06 -26.70
CA PHE A 248 -12.93 -7.36 -25.77
C PHE A 248 -12.02 -8.33 -25.00
N SER A 249 -10.96 -7.81 -24.39
CA SER A 249 -10.03 -8.60 -23.57
C SER A 249 -10.49 -8.63 -22.12
N SER A 250 -10.82 -9.81 -21.58
CA SER A 250 -11.18 -10.00 -20.17
C SER A 250 -12.33 -9.08 -19.69
N VAL A 251 -13.43 -9.02 -20.45
CA VAL A 251 -14.63 -8.24 -20.10
C VAL A 251 -15.86 -9.14 -20.14
N TYR A 252 -16.78 -8.92 -19.20
CA TYR A 252 -18.11 -9.51 -19.24
C TYR A 252 -19.18 -8.41 -19.31
N LEU A 253 -20.33 -8.71 -19.90
CA LEU A 253 -21.44 -7.76 -20.02
C LEU A 253 -22.78 -8.36 -19.59
N CYS A 254 -23.63 -7.51 -19.03
CA CYS A 254 -25.06 -7.74 -18.83
C CYS A 254 -25.85 -6.49 -19.24
N ALA A 255 -27.18 -6.56 -19.20
CA ALA A 255 -28.05 -5.44 -19.57
C ALA A 255 -27.76 -4.16 -18.73
N ASP A 256 -27.38 -4.33 -17.46
CA ASP A 256 -27.09 -3.23 -16.54
C ASP A 256 -25.66 -2.67 -16.63
N SER A 257 -24.80 -3.26 -17.47
CA SER A 257 -23.39 -2.87 -17.58
C SER A 257 -23.20 -1.40 -17.92
N PHE A 258 -23.93 -0.89 -18.92
CA PHE A 258 -23.80 0.50 -19.35
C PHE A 258 -24.23 1.48 -18.25
N GLN A 259 -25.41 1.26 -17.65
CA GLN A 259 -25.93 2.13 -16.58
C GLN A 259 -25.05 2.09 -15.32
N SER A 260 -24.55 0.92 -14.95
CA SER A 260 -23.60 0.79 -13.83
C SER A 260 -22.30 1.54 -14.10
N ALA A 261 -21.77 1.49 -15.34
CA ALA A 261 -20.57 2.23 -15.73
C ALA A 261 -20.79 3.75 -15.73
N LEU A 262 -21.97 4.23 -16.15
CA LEU A 262 -22.33 5.64 -16.00
C LEU A 262 -22.35 6.08 -14.54
N LEU A 263 -22.93 5.26 -13.65
CA LEU A 263 -22.96 5.54 -12.22
C LEU A 263 -21.57 5.53 -11.60
N ALA A 264 -20.69 4.62 -12.01
CA ALA A 264 -19.31 4.56 -11.52
C ALA A 264 -18.55 5.85 -11.85
N ALA A 265 -18.55 6.25 -13.13
CA ALA A 265 -17.89 7.48 -13.56
C ALA A 265 -18.53 8.73 -12.92
N GLY A 266 -19.86 8.87 -12.98
CA GLY A 266 -20.55 10.05 -12.48
C GLY A 266 -20.49 10.19 -10.95
N SER A 267 -20.45 9.08 -10.21
CA SER A 267 -20.21 9.12 -8.76
C SER A 267 -18.82 9.68 -8.44
N LEU A 268 -17.78 9.26 -9.17
CA LEU A 268 -16.44 9.82 -8.97
C LEU A 268 -16.40 11.33 -9.30
N LEU A 269 -17.11 11.78 -10.34
CA LEU A 269 -17.21 13.20 -10.66
C LEU A 269 -17.85 14.04 -9.54
N GLN A 270 -18.83 13.49 -8.81
CA GLN A 270 -19.40 14.16 -7.63
C GLN A 270 -18.35 14.37 -6.52
N VAL A 271 -17.43 13.42 -6.35
CA VAL A 271 -16.32 13.54 -5.39
C VAL A 271 -15.33 14.62 -5.86
N VAL A 272 -15.01 14.65 -7.16
CA VAL A 272 -14.16 15.70 -7.76
C VAL A 272 -14.78 17.07 -7.51
N ASP A 273 -16.07 17.25 -7.80
CA ASP A 273 -16.77 18.51 -7.57
C ASP A 273 -16.69 18.95 -6.10
N ALA A 274 -16.96 18.04 -5.16
CA ALA A 274 -16.94 18.34 -3.73
C ALA A 274 -15.53 18.72 -3.23
N VAL A 275 -14.47 18.08 -3.73
CA VAL A 275 -13.09 18.35 -3.32
C VAL A 275 -12.54 19.62 -3.98
N CYS A 276 -12.72 19.78 -5.28
CA CYS A 276 -12.24 20.94 -6.02
C CYS A 276 -12.96 22.25 -5.62
N SER A 277 -14.26 22.17 -5.26
CA SER A 277 -15.01 23.30 -4.72
C SER A 277 -14.75 23.58 -3.22
N ARG A 278 -13.84 22.83 -2.58
CA ARG A 278 -13.50 22.92 -1.15
C ARG A 278 -14.68 22.66 -0.20
N LYS A 279 -15.75 22.01 -0.68
CA LYS A 279 -16.81 21.48 0.19
C LYS A 279 -16.28 20.37 1.09
N CYS A 280 -15.40 19.54 0.54
CA CYS A 280 -14.68 18.49 1.25
C CYS A 280 -13.17 18.65 1.05
N ARG A 281 -12.36 18.19 2.01
CA ARG A 281 -10.90 18.18 1.84
C ARG A 281 -10.49 17.05 0.89
N ASN A 282 -11.05 15.86 1.08
CA ASN A 282 -10.74 14.65 0.34
C ASN A 282 -12.00 13.78 0.17
N GLY A 283 -11.92 12.69 -0.58
CA GLY A 283 -13.05 11.78 -0.70
C GLY A 283 -12.77 10.42 -1.31
N VAL A 284 -13.79 9.56 -1.26
CA VAL A 284 -13.73 8.18 -1.75
C VAL A 284 -14.95 7.85 -2.60
N ALA A 285 -14.72 7.20 -3.73
CA ALA A 285 -15.75 6.61 -4.59
C ALA A 285 -15.66 5.07 -4.53
N VAL A 286 -16.63 4.44 -3.85
CA VAL A 286 -16.76 2.98 -3.82
C VAL A 286 -17.59 2.56 -5.03
N VAL A 287 -16.94 2.41 -6.18
CA VAL A 287 -17.57 2.26 -7.49
C VAL A 287 -17.29 0.92 -8.15
N ARG A 288 -18.19 0.51 -9.06
CA ARG A 288 -17.95 -0.57 -10.03
C ARG A 288 -18.87 -0.41 -11.25
N PRO A 289 -18.49 -0.84 -12.46
CA PRO A 289 -17.23 -1.52 -12.84
C PRO A 289 -15.97 -0.64 -12.65
N PRO A 290 -14.77 -1.24 -12.58
CA PRO A 290 -13.50 -0.50 -12.57
C PRO A 290 -13.28 0.24 -13.90
N GLY A 291 -12.19 1.02 -14.01
CA GLY A 291 -11.92 1.90 -15.14
C GLY A 291 -10.51 1.88 -15.72
N HIS A 292 -9.45 1.63 -14.94
CA HIS A 292 -8.08 1.99 -15.36
C HIS A 292 -7.54 1.27 -16.62
N HIS A 293 -8.13 0.15 -17.05
CA HIS A 293 -7.79 -0.56 -18.29
C HIS A 293 -8.59 -0.11 -19.52
N ALA A 294 -9.68 0.64 -19.35
CA ALA A 294 -10.55 1.05 -20.45
C ALA A 294 -9.83 2.05 -21.35
N GLU A 295 -9.66 1.69 -22.62
CA GLU A 295 -9.01 2.48 -23.64
C GLU A 295 -9.98 3.48 -24.27
N ARG A 296 -9.44 4.44 -25.04
CA ARG A 296 -10.21 5.44 -25.79
C ARG A 296 -11.37 4.84 -26.60
N GLY A 297 -11.18 3.67 -27.21
CA GLY A 297 -12.19 3.02 -28.04
C GLY A 297 -12.58 1.59 -27.65
N MET A 298 -12.13 1.09 -26.48
CA MET A 298 -12.22 -0.34 -26.18
C MET A 298 -12.32 -0.63 -24.67
N ALA A 299 -13.23 -1.54 -24.29
CA ALA A 299 -13.28 -2.12 -22.94
C ALA A 299 -12.14 -3.14 -22.77
N SER A 300 -11.58 -3.24 -21.58
CA SER A 300 -10.53 -4.24 -21.26
C SER A 300 -10.47 -4.48 -19.75
N GLY A 301 -10.07 -5.67 -19.31
CA GLY A 301 -9.75 -5.95 -17.90
C GLY A 301 -10.87 -5.54 -16.93
N PHE A 302 -12.09 -6.00 -17.19
CA PHE A 302 -13.32 -5.64 -16.47
C PHE A 302 -13.77 -4.17 -16.58
N CYS A 303 -12.97 -3.30 -17.20
CA CYS A 303 -13.21 -1.87 -17.29
C CYS A 303 -14.02 -1.51 -18.53
N ILE A 304 -15.07 -0.71 -18.34
CA ILE A 304 -15.92 -0.20 -19.43
C ILE A 304 -15.56 1.25 -19.77
N PHE A 305 -15.62 2.15 -18.79
CA PHE A 305 -15.18 3.53 -18.96
C PHE A 305 -14.05 3.83 -18.00
N SER A 306 -13.08 4.64 -18.43
CA SER A 306 -11.90 4.96 -17.65
C SER A 306 -12.25 6.01 -16.60
N ASN A 307 -12.84 5.57 -15.50
CA ASN A 307 -13.40 6.41 -14.44
C ASN A 307 -12.40 7.50 -13.99
N VAL A 308 -11.17 7.10 -13.65
CA VAL A 308 -10.12 8.02 -13.17
C VAL A 308 -9.61 8.95 -14.27
N ALA A 309 -9.48 8.47 -15.51
CA ALA A 309 -9.09 9.35 -16.61
C ALA A 309 -10.19 10.39 -16.94
N ILE A 310 -11.46 9.98 -16.93
CA ILE A 310 -12.59 10.89 -17.08
C ILE A 310 -12.58 11.93 -15.94
N ALA A 311 -12.31 11.51 -14.70
CA ALA A 311 -12.21 12.42 -13.56
C ALA A 311 -11.06 13.43 -13.69
N ALA A 312 -9.89 13.00 -14.16
CA ALA A 312 -8.76 13.88 -14.42
C ALA A 312 -9.08 14.89 -15.53
N ALA A 313 -9.57 14.43 -16.68
CA ALA A 313 -9.96 15.30 -17.79
C ALA A 313 -11.08 16.28 -17.40
N TYR A 314 -12.04 15.83 -16.61
CA TYR A 314 -13.11 16.65 -16.06
C TYR A 314 -12.58 17.73 -15.12
N ALA A 315 -11.63 17.41 -14.24
CA ALA A 315 -11.01 18.39 -13.34
C ALA A 315 -10.17 19.44 -14.11
N LEU A 316 -9.49 19.04 -15.19
CA LEU A 316 -8.81 19.98 -16.08
C LEU A 316 -9.81 20.94 -16.77
N GLU A 317 -10.88 20.41 -17.36
CA GLU A 317 -11.83 21.20 -18.15
C GLU A 317 -12.79 22.04 -17.29
N ARG A 318 -13.34 21.47 -16.22
CA ARG A 318 -14.41 22.08 -15.41
C ARG A 318 -13.91 22.85 -14.20
N HIS A 319 -12.81 22.39 -13.59
CA HIS A 319 -12.21 23.02 -12.41
C HIS A 319 -10.95 23.83 -12.75
N GLY A 320 -10.50 23.80 -14.00
CA GLY A 320 -9.38 24.62 -14.49
C GLY A 320 -8.03 24.25 -13.88
N LEU A 321 -7.90 23.05 -13.32
CA LEU A 321 -6.64 22.58 -12.76
C LEU A 321 -5.59 22.41 -13.87
N GLN A 322 -4.32 22.54 -13.49
CA GLN A 322 -3.18 22.48 -14.41
C GLN A 322 -2.22 21.35 -14.07
N ARG A 323 -2.27 20.80 -12.84
CA ARG A 323 -1.38 19.71 -12.40
C ARG A 323 -2.17 18.68 -11.60
N ILE A 324 -2.40 17.51 -12.19
CA ILE A 324 -3.10 16.40 -11.54
C ILE A 324 -2.14 15.23 -11.44
N LEU A 325 -1.99 14.68 -10.23
CA LEU A 325 -1.32 13.41 -10.04
C LEU A 325 -2.36 12.29 -10.09
N VAL A 326 -2.19 11.34 -11.00
CA VAL A 326 -2.87 10.04 -10.94
C VAL A 326 -1.87 9.00 -10.47
N LEU A 327 -2.09 8.45 -9.27
CA LEU A 327 -1.31 7.34 -8.73
C LEU A 327 -2.12 6.06 -8.80
N ASP A 328 -1.61 5.08 -9.53
CA ASP A 328 -2.19 3.75 -9.63
C ASP A 328 -1.39 2.74 -8.82
N TRP A 329 -2.01 2.17 -7.79
CA TRP A 329 -1.42 1.12 -6.96
C TRP A 329 -2.14 -0.23 -7.10
N ASP A 330 -3.09 -0.32 -8.05
CA ASP A 330 -3.63 -1.61 -8.48
C ASP A 330 -2.48 -2.51 -8.95
N VAL A 331 -2.58 -3.80 -8.70
CA VAL A 331 -1.49 -4.72 -9.06
C VAL A 331 -1.31 -4.82 -10.58
N HIS A 332 -2.30 -4.42 -11.37
CA HIS A 332 -2.21 -4.37 -12.83
C HIS A 332 -1.89 -2.96 -13.31
N HIS A 333 -1.16 -2.88 -14.42
CA HIS A 333 -0.91 -1.60 -15.08
C HIS A 333 -2.20 -1.02 -15.68
N GLY A 334 -2.57 0.19 -15.26
CA GLY A 334 -3.67 0.97 -15.84
C GLY A 334 -3.37 1.51 -17.24
N ASN A 335 -3.23 0.63 -18.24
CA ASN A 335 -2.90 0.99 -19.63
C ASN A 335 -3.81 2.07 -20.24
N GLY A 336 -5.11 2.01 -19.97
CA GLY A 336 -6.06 3.00 -20.49
C GLY A 336 -5.82 4.40 -19.91
N THR A 337 -5.46 4.47 -18.61
CA THR A 337 -5.11 5.73 -17.96
C THR A 337 -3.79 6.30 -18.49
N GLN A 338 -2.78 5.45 -18.66
CA GLN A 338 -1.50 5.82 -19.27
C GLN A 338 -1.71 6.42 -20.67
N HIS A 339 -2.46 5.73 -21.55
CA HIS A 339 -2.67 6.20 -22.92
C HIS A 339 -3.52 7.47 -23.00
N ALA A 340 -4.45 7.68 -22.07
CA ALA A 340 -5.27 8.89 -22.03
C ALA A 340 -4.44 10.19 -21.85
N PHE A 341 -3.29 10.11 -21.18
CA PHE A 341 -2.46 11.27 -20.86
C PHE A 341 -1.00 11.15 -21.30
N TYR A 342 -0.67 10.19 -22.17
CA TYR A 342 0.71 9.86 -22.52
C TYR A 342 1.51 11.06 -23.08
N GLY A 343 0.81 12.00 -23.72
CA GLY A 343 1.38 13.25 -24.26
C GLY A 343 1.05 14.52 -23.48
N ASP A 344 0.38 14.45 -22.32
CA ASP A 344 -0.12 15.63 -21.59
C ASP A 344 0.64 15.86 -20.26
N PRO A 345 1.51 16.89 -20.15
CA PRO A 345 2.26 17.15 -18.92
C PRO A 345 1.39 17.66 -17.74
N ARG A 346 0.13 18.02 -17.99
CA ARG A 346 -0.80 18.46 -16.95
C ARG A 346 -1.33 17.31 -16.10
N VAL A 347 -1.09 16.07 -16.52
CA VAL A 347 -1.39 14.87 -15.74
C VAL A 347 -0.13 14.04 -15.61
N LEU A 348 0.38 13.93 -14.38
CA LEU A 348 1.43 12.99 -14.04
C LEU A 348 0.76 11.64 -13.70
N TYR A 349 0.99 10.62 -14.51
CA TYR A 349 0.58 9.25 -14.22
C TYR A 349 1.76 8.48 -13.63
N MET A 350 1.54 7.87 -12.46
CA MET A 350 2.51 6.97 -11.84
C MET A 350 1.82 5.66 -11.50
N SER A 351 2.39 4.53 -11.91
CA SER A 351 1.82 3.20 -11.64
C SER A 351 2.83 2.27 -10.99
N ILE A 352 2.38 1.52 -9.98
CA ILE A 352 3.13 0.46 -9.32
C ILE A 352 2.39 -0.85 -9.57
N HIS A 353 2.95 -1.75 -10.37
CA HIS A 353 2.22 -2.94 -10.84
C HIS A 353 3.13 -4.14 -11.04
N ARG A 354 2.54 -5.34 -11.05
CA ARG A 354 3.22 -6.55 -11.55
C ARG A 354 3.32 -6.49 -13.06
N HIS A 355 4.50 -6.84 -13.54
CA HIS A 355 4.85 -6.84 -14.95
C HIS A 355 5.39 -8.20 -15.39
N ASP A 356 6.17 -8.87 -14.53
CA ASP A 356 6.77 -10.18 -14.80
C ASP A 356 7.43 -10.26 -16.18
N HIS A 357 8.23 -9.24 -16.51
CA HIS A 357 8.87 -9.09 -17.82
C HIS A 357 7.88 -9.11 -19.01
N GLY A 358 6.69 -8.53 -18.82
CA GLY A 358 5.64 -8.44 -19.82
C GLY A 358 4.74 -9.67 -19.89
N MET A 359 4.87 -10.63 -18.95
CA MET A 359 4.04 -11.84 -18.90
C MET A 359 2.78 -11.66 -18.03
N PHE A 360 2.73 -10.65 -17.18
CA PHE A 360 1.56 -10.35 -16.35
C PHE A 360 0.59 -9.42 -17.10
N PHE A 361 -0.72 -9.60 -16.89
CA PHE A 361 -1.75 -8.80 -17.57
C PHE A 361 -1.50 -7.29 -17.34
N PRO A 362 -1.55 -6.44 -18.39
CA PRO A 362 -2.10 -6.67 -19.73
C PRO A 362 -1.11 -7.23 -20.77
N CYS A 363 0.07 -7.71 -20.36
CA CYS A 363 1.10 -8.28 -21.23
C CYS A 363 1.60 -7.32 -22.32
N SER A 364 1.81 -6.04 -21.95
CA SER A 364 2.30 -5.00 -22.85
C SER A 364 3.69 -4.51 -22.44
N SER A 365 4.53 -4.21 -23.43
CA SER A 365 5.79 -3.49 -23.23
C SER A 365 5.58 -2.06 -22.73
N ASP A 366 4.40 -1.49 -22.93
CA ASP A 366 4.07 -0.13 -22.51
C ASP A 366 3.96 -0.01 -20.98
N ALA A 367 3.84 -1.14 -20.28
CA ALA A 367 3.87 -1.19 -18.82
C ALA A 367 5.30 -1.14 -18.25
N ASP A 368 6.34 -1.28 -19.06
CA ASP A 368 7.71 -1.30 -18.55
C ASP A 368 8.19 0.10 -18.13
N TYR A 369 9.26 0.16 -17.32
CA TYR A 369 9.83 1.41 -16.78
C TYR A 369 10.39 2.36 -17.87
N CYS A 370 10.51 1.90 -19.11
CA CYS A 370 11.00 2.69 -20.24
C CYS A 370 9.92 3.51 -20.95
N ALA A 371 8.63 3.25 -20.67
CA ALA A 371 7.51 4.02 -21.19
C ALA A 371 7.35 5.33 -20.41
N VAL A 372 8.00 6.39 -20.89
CA VAL A 372 8.12 7.67 -20.16
C VAL A 372 7.16 8.77 -20.64
N GLY A 373 6.23 8.48 -21.54
CA GLY A 373 5.41 9.48 -22.22
C GLY A 373 6.01 9.94 -23.55
N GLU A 374 5.26 10.79 -24.26
CA GLU A 374 5.61 11.32 -25.58
C GLU A 374 5.40 12.82 -25.68
N GLY A 375 5.98 13.46 -26.70
CA GLY A 375 5.86 14.90 -26.91
C GLY A 375 6.18 15.72 -25.65
N ASP A 376 5.27 16.61 -25.27
CA ASP A 376 5.38 17.43 -24.07
C ASP A 376 5.13 16.63 -22.77
N GLY A 377 4.48 15.46 -22.86
CA GLY A 377 4.25 14.53 -21.75
C GLY A 377 5.46 13.66 -21.38
N ARG A 378 6.60 13.78 -22.07
CA ARG A 378 7.82 13.04 -21.72
C ARG A 378 8.28 13.37 -20.29
N GLY A 379 8.44 12.32 -19.48
CA GLY A 379 8.76 12.38 -18.06
C GLY A 379 7.54 12.31 -17.13
N PHE A 380 6.32 12.51 -17.66
CA PHE A 380 5.07 12.56 -16.88
C PHE A 380 4.29 11.23 -16.87
N ASN A 381 4.89 10.16 -17.40
CA ASN A 381 4.43 8.79 -17.22
C ASN A 381 5.53 7.98 -16.52
N VAL A 382 5.25 7.42 -15.35
CA VAL A 382 6.24 6.71 -14.50
C VAL A 382 5.73 5.32 -14.16
N ASN A 383 6.39 4.28 -14.65
CA ASN A 383 6.05 2.90 -14.35
C ASN A 383 7.09 2.25 -13.43
N VAL A 384 6.65 1.77 -12.27
CA VAL A 384 7.42 0.90 -11.38
C VAL A 384 6.97 -0.55 -11.61
N ALA A 385 7.64 -1.22 -12.54
CA ALA A 385 7.29 -2.55 -13.02
C ALA A 385 7.92 -3.66 -12.17
N TRP A 386 7.12 -4.36 -11.34
CA TRP A 386 7.59 -5.51 -10.56
C TRP A 386 7.78 -6.74 -11.43
N ASN A 387 8.98 -7.33 -11.38
CA ASN A 387 9.33 -8.52 -12.17
C ASN A 387 9.44 -9.79 -11.31
N SER A 388 8.70 -9.82 -10.21
CA SER A 388 8.54 -10.96 -9.31
C SER A 388 7.17 -10.89 -8.66
N ASP A 389 6.70 -12.00 -8.09
CA ASP A 389 5.51 -12.02 -7.24
C ASP A 389 5.86 -11.86 -5.75
N GLY A 390 4.86 -11.99 -4.87
CA GLY A 390 5.08 -11.99 -3.42
C GLY A 390 5.56 -10.66 -2.85
N LEU A 391 5.41 -9.55 -3.58
CA LEU A 391 5.78 -8.22 -3.12
C LEU A 391 5.10 -7.90 -1.79
N THR A 392 5.83 -7.27 -0.90
CA THR A 392 5.44 -6.98 0.47
C THR A 392 5.25 -5.48 0.68
N ASP A 393 4.77 -5.11 1.86
CA ASP A 393 4.73 -3.71 2.32
C ASP A 393 6.07 -2.99 2.07
N GLY A 394 7.19 -3.64 2.40
CA GLY A 394 8.54 -3.06 2.24
C GLY A 394 8.89 -2.68 0.81
N ASP A 395 8.45 -3.47 -0.17
CA ASP A 395 8.66 -3.21 -1.59
C ASP A 395 7.87 -1.98 -2.06
N TYR A 396 6.61 -1.85 -1.62
CA TYR A 396 5.77 -0.70 -1.94
C TYR A 396 6.25 0.57 -1.24
N PHE A 397 6.63 0.51 0.05
CA PHE A 397 7.24 1.67 0.72
C PHE A 397 8.53 2.13 0.06
N ALA A 398 9.35 1.18 -0.40
CA ALA A 398 10.55 1.51 -1.17
C ALA A 398 10.20 2.29 -2.45
N ALA A 399 9.20 1.85 -3.23
CA ALA A 399 8.73 2.62 -4.38
C ALA A 399 8.22 4.02 -3.98
N PHE A 400 7.45 4.10 -2.89
CA PHE A 400 6.92 5.37 -2.39
C PHE A 400 8.03 6.38 -2.06
N PHE A 401 9.04 5.95 -1.31
CA PHE A 401 10.10 6.84 -0.86
C PHE A 401 11.17 7.12 -1.91
N GLN A 402 11.46 6.18 -2.82
CA GLN A 402 12.51 6.32 -3.81
C GLN A 402 12.03 6.94 -5.14
N VAL A 403 10.73 6.83 -5.47
CA VAL A 403 10.19 7.27 -6.77
C VAL A 403 8.96 8.17 -6.60
N ILE A 404 7.88 7.65 -6.01
CA ILE A 404 6.56 8.28 -6.05
C ILE A 404 6.55 9.64 -5.33
N LEU A 405 6.91 9.68 -4.05
CA LEU A 405 6.87 10.90 -3.26
C LEU A 405 7.88 11.95 -3.76
N PRO A 406 9.15 11.62 -4.07
CA PRO A 406 10.07 12.59 -4.64
C PRO A 406 9.53 13.27 -5.90
N ILE A 407 9.02 12.50 -6.86
CA ILE A 407 8.44 13.03 -8.09
C ILE A 407 7.18 13.84 -7.78
N ALA A 408 6.26 13.33 -6.95
CA ALA A 408 5.02 14.02 -6.62
C ALA A 408 5.25 15.38 -5.93
N TYR A 409 6.21 15.46 -5.01
CA TYR A 409 6.59 16.73 -4.36
C TYR A 409 7.20 17.71 -5.37
N MET A 410 8.02 17.25 -6.31
CA MET A 410 8.59 18.09 -7.37
C MET A 410 7.54 18.55 -8.39
N TYR A 411 6.56 17.69 -8.70
CA TYR A 411 5.45 18.01 -9.60
C TYR A 411 4.47 19.02 -8.98
N SER A 412 4.33 19.04 -7.66
CA SER A 412 3.42 19.95 -6.93
C SER A 412 1.98 19.88 -7.47
N PRO A 413 1.30 18.72 -7.35
CA PRO A 413 -0.04 18.53 -7.87
C PRO A 413 -1.07 19.40 -7.13
N GLU A 414 -2.09 19.83 -7.87
CA GLU A 414 -3.26 20.55 -7.36
C GLU A 414 -4.39 19.60 -6.97
N LEU A 415 -4.37 18.36 -7.46
CA LEU A 415 -5.28 17.28 -7.10
C LEU A 415 -4.52 15.95 -7.22
N VAL A 416 -4.78 15.04 -6.26
CA VAL A 416 -4.30 13.66 -6.33
C VAL A 416 -5.49 12.74 -6.51
N LEU A 417 -5.51 12.00 -7.61
CA LEU A 417 -6.44 10.90 -7.88
C LEU A 417 -5.69 9.58 -7.67
N VAL A 418 -6.32 8.64 -6.98
CA VAL A 418 -5.76 7.31 -6.75
C VAL A 418 -6.66 6.27 -7.41
N SER A 419 -6.11 5.56 -8.40
CA SER A 419 -6.65 4.31 -8.92
C SER A 419 -6.44 3.25 -7.84
N CYS A 420 -7.46 3.07 -7.02
CA CYS A 420 -7.37 2.41 -5.73
C CYS A 420 -7.74 0.93 -5.84
N GLY A 421 -6.87 0.15 -6.49
CA GLY A 421 -6.94 -1.32 -6.49
C GLY A 421 -6.44 -1.93 -5.18
N PHE A 422 -6.98 -3.08 -4.79
CA PHE A 422 -6.54 -3.82 -3.60
C PHE A 422 -6.13 -5.26 -3.92
N ASP A 423 -5.87 -5.57 -5.19
CA ASP A 423 -5.45 -6.89 -5.66
C ASP A 423 -3.96 -7.17 -5.45
N SER A 424 -3.15 -6.19 -5.04
CA SER A 424 -1.84 -6.47 -4.46
C SER A 424 -1.91 -6.87 -2.98
N CYS A 425 -3.11 -6.86 -2.37
CA CYS A 425 -3.30 -7.25 -0.98
C CYS A 425 -3.12 -8.77 -0.79
N VAL A 426 -2.64 -9.15 0.40
CA VAL A 426 -2.42 -10.55 0.77
C VAL A 426 -3.66 -11.43 0.57
N GLY A 427 -3.49 -12.54 -0.15
CA GLY A 427 -4.55 -13.50 -0.42
C GLY A 427 -5.50 -13.11 -1.55
N ASP A 428 -5.18 -12.07 -2.32
CA ASP A 428 -5.85 -11.83 -3.60
C ASP A 428 -5.55 -12.96 -4.60
N CYS A 429 -6.56 -13.35 -5.39
CA CYS A 429 -6.47 -14.46 -6.31
C CYS A 429 -5.78 -14.13 -7.64
N LEU A 430 -5.63 -12.85 -7.99
CA LEU A 430 -5.02 -12.42 -9.25
C LEU A 430 -3.63 -11.81 -9.04
N GLY A 431 -3.44 -11.00 -7.99
CA GLY A 431 -2.20 -10.27 -7.82
C GLY A 431 -1.02 -11.06 -7.23
N ASN A 432 -1.26 -12.11 -6.44
CA ASN A 432 -0.23 -12.91 -5.74
C ASN A 432 0.85 -12.07 -5.00
N CYS A 433 0.47 -10.90 -4.49
CA CYS A 433 1.30 -10.07 -3.63
C CYS A 433 0.93 -10.32 -2.15
N ARG A 434 1.70 -9.73 -1.24
CA ARG A 434 1.57 -9.85 0.21
C ARG A 434 1.50 -8.50 0.90
N VAL A 435 0.97 -7.48 0.23
CA VAL A 435 0.71 -6.18 0.84
C VAL A 435 -0.39 -6.33 1.89
N THR A 436 -0.19 -5.77 3.08
CA THR A 436 -1.17 -5.83 4.17
C THR A 436 -2.28 -4.78 3.96
N ALA A 437 -3.45 -5.01 4.56
CA ALA A 437 -4.56 -4.05 4.46
C ALA A 437 -4.20 -2.72 5.14
N GLU A 438 -3.40 -2.79 6.19
CA GLU A 438 -2.87 -1.68 6.97
C GLU A 438 -1.96 -0.77 6.14
N ALA A 439 -1.14 -1.35 5.26
CA ALA A 439 -0.21 -0.60 4.41
C ALA A 439 -0.92 0.42 3.50
N TYR A 440 -2.11 0.10 2.98
CA TYR A 440 -2.90 1.05 2.19
C TYR A 440 -3.34 2.30 2.99
N GLY A 441 -3.57 2.15 4.30
CA GLY A 441 -3.80 3.29 5.19
C GLY A 441 -2.58 4.21 5.29
N HIS A 442 -1.37 3.63 5.33
CA HIS A 442 -0.13 4.40 5.29
C HIS A 442 0.12 5.06 3.94
N PHE A 443 -0.10 4.35 2.83
CA PHE A 443 0.02 4.92 1.48
C PHE A 443 -0.92 6.13 1.34
N THR A 444 -2.18 5.97 1.77
CA THR A 444 -3.15 7.07 1.81
C THR A 444 -2.66 8.23 2.66
N HIS A 445 -2.19 7.97 3.89
CA HIS A 445 -1.68 9.00 4.80
C HIS A 445 -0.52 9.80 4.20
N LEU A 446 0.45 9.13 3.56
CA LEU A 446 1.59 9.80 2.91
C LEU A 446 1.13 10.81 1.85
N LEU A 447 0.11 10.46 1.07
CA LEU A 447 -0.45 11.32 0.02
C LEU A 447 -1.23 12.51 0.57
N THR A 448 -1.77 12.46 1.80
CA THR A 448 -2.54 13.58 2.39
C THR A 448 -1.74 14.87 2.59
N SER A 449 -0.41 14.80 2.51
CA SER A 449 0.47 15.97 2.54
C SER A 449 0.49 16.74 1.22
N LEU A 450 0.12 16.11 0.10
CA LEU A 450 0.12 16.72 -1.23
C LEU A 450 -1.18 17.47 -1.49
N ALA A 451 -1.15 18.43 -2.43
CA ALA A 451 -2.35 19.12 -2.93
C ALA A 451 -3.25 19.72 -1.84
N GLN A 452 -2.68 20.16 -0.71
CA GLN A 452 -3.41 20.61 0.48
C GLN A 452 -4.43 19.56 1.00
N GLY A 453 -4.11 18.28 0.86
CA GLY A 453 -4.95 17.17 1.25
C GLY A 453 -6.07 16.84 0.26
N ARG A 454 -6.11 17.44 -0.94
CA ARG A 454 -7.04 17.09 -2.02
C ARG A 454 -6.68 15.75 -2.65
N VAL A 455 -7.05 14.69 -1.95
CA VAL A 455 -6.83 13.29 -2.35
C VAL A 455 -8.17 12.61 -2.58
N ILE A 456 -8.34 11.96 -3.72
CA ILE A 456 -9.55 11.22 -4.07
C ILE A 456 -9.17 9.78 -4.40
N LEU A 457 -9.83 8.81 -3.75
CA LEU A 457 -9.65 7.39 -4.03
C LEU A 457 -10.84 6.85 -4.81
N ALA A 458 -10.60 6.20 -5.94
CA ALA A 458 -11.62 5.51 -6.74
C ALA A 458 -11.31 4.02 -6.76
N LEU A 459 -12.25 3.17 -6.33
CA LEU A 459 -12.05 1.72 -6.31
C LEU A 459 -11.81 1.18 -7.73
N GLU A 460 -10.72 0.44 -7.91
CA GLU A 460 -10.39 -0.31 -9.15
C GLU A 460 -10.52 -1.83 -8.90
N GLY A 461 -9.42 -2.59 -8.88
CA GLY A 461 -9.35 -4.03 -8.65
C GLY A 461 -9.40 -4.46 -7.17
N GLY A 462 -9.00 -5.71 -6.91
CA GLY A 462 -9.11 -6.37 -5.60
C GLY A 462 -10.31 -7.31 -5.49
N TYR A 463 -10.04 -8.59 -5.24
CA TYR A 463 -10.98 -9.69 -5.46
C TYR A 463 -11.11 -10.61 -4.24
N ASN A 464 -10.22 -10.47 -3.25
CA ASN A 464 -10.43 -11.08 -1.94
C ASN A 464 -11.48 -10.31 -1.12
N LEU A 465 -12.71 -10.85 -1.06
CA LEU A 465 -13.87 -10.25 -0.39
C LEU A 465 -13.69 -9.99 1.12
N SER A 466 -12.70 -10.61 1.77
CA SER A 466 -12.38 -10.36 3.17
C SER A 466 -11.37 -9.22 3.35
N LYS A 467 -10.50 -8.99 2.37
CA LYS A 467 -9.38 -8.05 2.47
C LYS A 467 -9.69 -6.68 1.89
N ILE A 468 -10.40 -6.62 0.76
CA ILE A 468 -10.78 -5.34 0.14
C ILE A 468 -11.57 -4.40 1.08
N PRO A 469 -12.51 -4.88 1.93
CA PRO A 469 -13.21 -3.99 2.86
C PRO A 469 -12.29 -3.49 3.96
N SER A 470 -11.36 -4.34 4.41
CA SER A 470 -10.35 -3.98 5.42
C SER A 470 -9.42 -2.89 4.88
N ALA A 471 -8.84 -3.09 3.70
CA ALA A 471 -7.93 -2.13 3.08
C ALA A 471 -8.62 -0.78 2.83
N MET A 472 -9.82 -0.78 2.22
CA MET A 472 -10.60 0.44 2.02
C MET A 472 -10.92 1.16 3.34
N SER A 473 -11.22 0.41 4.42
CA SER A 473 -11.49 1.02 5.72
C SER A 473 -10.26 1.67 6.36
N HIS A 474 -9.04 1.18 6.10
CA HIS A 474 -7.82 1.88 6.49
C HIS A 474 -7.59 3.15 5.67
N CYS A 475 -7.87 3.13 4.36
CA CYS A 475 -7.79 4.34 3.53
C CYS A 475 -8.77 5.42 3.99
N VAL A 476 -10.04 5.07 4.19
CA VAL A 476 -11.08 6.00 4.68
C VAL A 476 -10.70 6.54 6.07
N GLY A 477 -10.22 5.68 6.97
CA GLY A 477 -9.71 6.11 8.28
C GLY A 477 -8.58 7.13 8.16
N ALA A 478 -7.58 6.88 7.31
CA ALA A 478 -6.47 7.80 7.08
C ALA A 478 -6.94 9.17 6.53
N LEU A 479 -7.88 9.18 5.59
CA LEU A 479 -8.48 10.42 5.08
C LEU A 479 -9.24 11.22 6.16
N LEU A 480 -9.92 10.51 7.06
CA LEU A 480 -10.58 11.07 8.24
C LEU A 480 -9.59 11.54 9.33
N GLY A 481 -8.30 11.25 9.18
CA GLY A 481 -7.24 11.63 10.11
C GLY A 481 -6.95 10.60 11.20
N GLU A 482 -7.55 9.40 11.13
CA GLU A 482 -7.14 8.27 11.98
C GLU A 482 -5.68 7.91 11.66
N LYS A 483 -4.89 7.64 12.70
CA LYS A 483 -3.47 7.36 12.54
C LYS A 483 -3.29 5.92 12.05
N PRO A 484 -2.51 5.68 10.97
CA PRO A 484 -2.27 4.33 10.48
C PRO A 484 -1.73 3.41 11.59
N PRO A 485 -2.20 2.16 11.67
CA PRO A 485 -1.73 1.21 12.68
C PRO A 485 -0.25 0.84 12.42
N PRO A 486 0.51 0.42 13.45
CA PRO A 486 1.87 -0.07 13.24
C PRO A 486 1.91 -1.25 12.26
N LEU A 487 2.91 -1.25 11.38
CA LEU A 487 3.15 -2.35 10.44
C LEU A 487 3.98 -3.47 11.10
N ARG A 488 4.01 -4.64 10.43
CA ARG A 488 4.84 -5.78 10.85
C ARG A 488 6.34 -5.44 10.80
N GLN A 489 7.14 -6.16 11.59
CA GLN A 489 8.60 -6.01 11.61
C GLN A 489 9.23 -6.56 10.31
N ASN A 490 10.43 -6.06 9.97
CA ASN A 490 11.25 -6.47 8.81
C ASN A 490 10.69 -6.06 7.43
N LEU A 491 10.48 -4.76 7.22
CA LEU A 491 10.04 -4.14 5.95
C LEU A 491 11.18 -3.93 4.92
N ALA A 492 12.17 -4.83 4.89
CA ALA A 492 13.24 -4.72 3.91
C ALA A 492 12.70 -5.01 2.50
N PRO A 493 12.98 -4.17 1.49
CA PRO A 493 12.57 -4.47 0.12
C PRO A 493 13.35 -5.68 -0.41
N SER A 494 12.70 -6.44 -1.28
CA SER A 494 13.30 -7.54 -2.02
C SER A 494 14.32 -7.04 -3.04
N ALA A 495 15.32 -7.86 -3.37
CA ALA A 495 16.32 -7.52 -4.38
C ALA A 495 15.70 -7.25 -5.77
N SER A 496 14.63 -7.97 -6.11
CA SER A 496 13.87 -7.77 -7.35
C SER A 496 13.23 -6.38 -7.38
N ALA A 497 12.53 -5.99 -6.30
CA ALA A 497 11.93 -4.66 -6.21
C ALA A 497 12.98 -3.55 -6.22
N VAL A 498 14.10 -3.71 -5.50
CA VAL A 498 15.22 -2.76 -5.55
C VAL A 498 15.71 -2.58 -6.98
N LYS A 499 15.87 -3.66 -7.75
CA LYS A 499 16.28 -3.58 -9.16
C LYS A 499 15.27 -2.83 -10.02
N SER A 500 13.97 -3.12 -9.90
CA SER A 500 12.90 -2.39 -10.62
C SER A 500 12.87 -0.90 -10.27
N ILE A 501 13.04 -0.56 -8.99
CA ILE A 501 13.14 0.83 -8.53
C ILE A 501 14.34 1.54 -9.16
N LEU A 502 15.52 0.91 -9.15
CA LEU A 502 16.74 1.50 -9.72
C LEU A 502 16.63 1.70 -11.24
N HIS A 503 16.01 0.78 -11.97
CA HIS A 503 15.75 0.97 -13.41
C HIS A 503 14.84 2.17 -13.66
N THR A 504 13.79 2.32 -12.85
CA THR A 504 12.87 3.46 -12.92
C THR A 504 13.62 4.76 -12.64
N VAL A 505 14.43 4.81 -11.56
CA VAL A 505 15.24 5.96 -11.18
C VAL A 505 16.24 6.34 -12.29
N GLU A 506 16.93 5.36 -12.88
CA GLU A 506 17.91 5.58 -13.96
C GLU A 506 17.26 6.28 -15.15
N VAL A 507 16.08 5.81 -15.57
CA VAL A 507 15.35 6.40 -16.70
C VAL A 507 14.82 7.78 -16.35
N HIS A 508 14.31 7.98 -15.13
CA HIS A 508 13.60 9.19 -14.76
C HIS A 508 14.47 10.33 -14.21
N LYS A 509 15.71 10.08 -13.77
CA LYS A 509 16.61 11.12 -13.22
C LYS A 509 16.96 12.25 -14.19
N GLN A 510 16.79 12.03 -15.48
CA GLN A 510 16.94 13.06 -16.52
C GLN A 510 15.81 14.09 -16.50
N PHE A 511 14.59 13.67 -16.13
CA PHE A 511 13.39 14.53 -16.06
C PHE A 511 13.23 15.12 -14.66
N TRP A 512 13.49 14.33 -13.62
CA TRP A 512 13.20 14.68 -12.23
C TRP A 512 14.48 14.84 -11.43
N SER A 513 14.84 16.09 -11.12
CA SER A 513 16.09 16.39 -10.43
C SER A 513 16.16 15.88 -8.99
N CYS A 514 15.00 15.53 -8.39
CA CYS A 514 14.90 14.87 -7.09
C CYS A 514 15.38 13.41 -7.09
N LEU A 515 15.65 12.80 -8.26
CA LEU A 515 16.10 11.41 -8.38
C LEU A 515 17.61 11.27 -8.59
N ARG A 516 18.38 12.36 -8.47
CA ARG A 516 19.83 12.37 -8.77
C ARG A 516 20.72 11.80 -7.66
N PHE A 517 20.16 11.04 -6.73
CA PHE A 517 20.88 10.33 -5.65
C PHE A 517 21.42 8.96 -6.09
N ASP A 518 21.34 8.67 -7.38
CA ASP A 518 21.84 7.46 -8.00
C ASP A 518 23.36 7.53 -8.23
N ALA A 519 24.11 7.07 -7.23
CA ALA A 519 25.56 6.99 -7.23
C ALA A 519 26.03 5.69 -6.58
N ASP A 520 27.15 5.14 -7.04
CA ASP A 520 27.80 4.03 -6.35
C ASP A 520 28.54 4.57 -5.12
N LEU A 521 28.47 3.83 -4.01
CA LEU A 521 29.02 4.24 -2.71
C LEU A 521 30.26 3.41 -2.35
N PRO A 522 31.20 3.89 -1.54
CA PRO A 522 32.36 3.11 -1.14
C PRO A 522 31.95 1.86 -0.36
N THR A 523 32.68 0.75 -0.53
CA THR A 523 32.53 -0.40 0.37
C THR A 523 32.95 -0.07 1.79
N GLU A 524 32.54 -0.89 2.75
CA GLU A 524 32.92 -0.73 4.16
C GLU A 524 34.44 -0.74 4.34
N GLU A 525 35.15 -1.62 3.63
CA GLU A 525 36.62 -1.70 3.66
C GLU A 525 37.26 -0.41 3.14
N LEU A 526 36.68 0.20 2.10
CA LEU A 526 37.16 1.47 1.56
C LEU A 526 36.88 2.63 2.53
N LEU A 527 35.73 2.63 3.23
CA LEU A 527 35.46 3.60 4.28
C LEU A 527 36.45 3.47 5.44
N ILE A 528 36.78 2.24 5.85
CA ILE A 528 37.80 1.96 6.88
C ILE A 528 39.17 2.45 6.44
N SER A 529 39.60 2.12 5.22
CA SER A 529 40.93 2.50 4.72
C SER A 529 41.10 4.01 4.57
N LYS A 530 40.00 4.73 4.33
CA LYS A 530 39.95 6.20 4.31
C LYS A 530 39.80 6.82 5.70
N GLY A 531 39.72 6.02 6.76
CA GLY A 531 39.52 6.48 8.13
C GLY A 531 38.17 7.14 8.36
N ILE A 532 37.17 6.81 7.53
CA ILE A 532 35.84 7.41 7.58
C ILE A 532 34.99 6.76 8.67
N ILE A 533 35.06 5.43 8.72
CA ILE A 533 34.53 4.62 9.82
C ILE A 533 35.71 3.97 10.54
N LYS A 534 35.57 3.75 11.85
CA LYS A 534 36.57 3.06 12.64
C LYS A 534 36.24 1.58 12.67
N VAL A 535 37.26 0.73 12.64
CA VAL A 535 37.12 -0.69 12.98
C VAL A 535 36.77 -0.75 14.47
N GLU A 536 35.69 -1.43 14.84
CA GLU A 536 35.53 -1.87 16.22
C GLU A 536 36.66 -2.88 16.47
N GLU A 537 37.67 -2.51 17.26
CA GLU A 537 38.60 -3.50 17.79
C GLU A 537 37.75 -4.49 18.59
N GLU A 538 37.61 -5.72 18.10
CA GLU A 538 37.18 -6.84 18.94
C GLU A 538 38.15 -6.87 20.12
N GLY A 539 37.68 -6.39 21.26
CA GLY A 539 38.49 -6.30 22.46
C GLY A 539 39.11 -7.67 22.74
N GLU A 540 40.44 -7.67 22.90
CA GLU A 540 41.19 -8.77 23.49
C GLU A 540 40.39 -9.38 24.65
N GLU A 541 40.37 -10.70 24.74
CA GLU A 541 39.83 -11.46 25.88
C GLU A 541 40.41 -10.92 27.20
N GLY A 542 39.70 -9.96 27.78
CA GLY A 542 40.10 -9.24 28.97
C GLY A 542 39.08 -9.49 30.07
N THR A 543 39.30 -10.56 30.84
CA THR A 543 38.78 -10.85 32.18
C THR A 543 37.41 -10.23 32.55
N VAL A 544 36.41 -11.10 32.66
CA VAL A 544 35.13 -10.84 33.35
C VAL A 544 35.39 -10.18 34.71
N LYS A 545 35.24 -8.86 34.77
CA LYS A 545 34.98 -8.14 36.02
C LYS A 545 33.47 -8.01 36.16
N GLN A 546 32.92 -8.81 37.07
CA GLN A 546 31.61 -8.57 37.66
C GLN A 546 31.52 -7.10 38.08
N VAL A 547 30.67 -6.33 37.40
CA VAL A 547 30.07 -5.13 38.01
C VAL A 547 28.79 -5.60 38.67
N THR A 548 28.86 -5.62 39.99
CA THR A 548 27.83 -5.95 40.94
C THR A 548 26.72 -4.90 40.96
N GLY A 549 25.46 -5.36 41.08
CA GLY A 549 24.46 -4.69 41.91
C GLY A 549 23.44 -3.77 41.22
N CYS A 550 22.47 -4.35 40.50
CA CYS A 550 21.10 -3.82 40.51
C CYS A 550 20.36 -4.47 41.69
N PRO A 551 19.58 -3.74 42.53
CA PRO A 551 18.94 -4.34 43.70
C PRO A 551 17.84 -5.31 43.28
N SER A 552 17.95 -6.54 43.74
CA SER A 552 16.97 -7.61 43.62
C SER A 552 15.64 -7.23 44.28
N SER A 553 14.55 -7.18 43.51
CA SER A 553 13.20 -7.31 44.04
C SER A 553 12.95 -8.78 44.39
N GLN A 554 12.92 -9.06 45.69
CA GLN A 554 12.69 -10.38 46.27
C GLN A 554 11.33 -10.96 45.86
N SER A 555 11.34 -12.27 45.62
CA SER A 555 10.16 -13.11 45.52
C SER A 555 9.44 -13.16 46.88
N ILE A 556 8.13 -12.90 46.87
CA ILE A 556 7.25 -13.27 47.98
C ILE A 556 6.31 -14.36 47.48
N ARG A 557 6.46 -15.53 48.10
CA ARG A 557 5.58 -16.68 47.98
C ARG A 557 4.20 -16.36 48.57
N SER A 558 3.17 -16.75 47.83
CA SER A 558 2.00 -17.52 48.28
C SER A 558 1.71 -17.58 49.78
N SER A 559 0.60 -16.96 50.18
CA SER A 559 -0.22 -17.39 51.31
C SER A 559 -1.70 -17.21 50.97
N ARG A 560 -2.44 -18.32 51.00
CA ARG A 560 -3.90 -18.39 50.95
C ARG A 560 -4.53 -17.73 52.17
N SER A 561 -5.61 -16.97 51.98
CA SER A 561 -6.72 -16.86 52.96
C SER A 561 -7.99 -16.37 52.27
N GLU A 562 -8.97 -17.28 52.22
CA GLU A 562 -10.43 -17.10 52.40
C GLU A 562 -11.05 -15.72 52.11
N VAL A 563 -11.99 -15.68 51.16
CA VAL A 563 -12.97 -14.60 50.99
C VAL A 563 -14.34 -15.16 51.39
N GLU A 564 -14.85 -14.67 52.51
CA GLU A 564 -16.23 -14.83 52.93
C GLU A 564 -17.17 -13.96 52.06
N THR A 565 -18.36 -14.53 51.84
CA THR A 565 -19.52 -13.98 51.15
C THR A 565 -20.14 -12.78 51.89
N GLY A 566 -20.51 -11.73 51.16
CA GLY A 566 -21.31 -10.63 51.69
C GLY A 566 -22.08 -9.90 50.58
N ALA A 567 -23.38 -10.17 50.49
CA ALA A 567 -24.33 -9.54 49.58
C ALA A 567 -24.87 -8.22 50.14
N ALA A 568 -25.08 -7.22 49.27
CA ALA A 568 -26.04 -6.11 49.41
C ALA A 568 -26.09 -5.35 48.07
N ALA A 569 -27.13 -5.50 47.23
CA ALA A 569 -28.40 -4.75 47.22
C ALA A 569 -28.23 -3.24 46.88
N LEU A 570 -28.54 -2.88 45.62
CA LEU A 570 -28.79 -1.52 45.16
C LEU A 570 -30.31 -1.24 45.18
N PRO A 571 -30.76 -0.01 45.50
CA PRO A 571 -32.16 0.36 45.43
C PRO A 571 -32.56 0.88 44.03
N THR A 572 -33.81 0.56 43.70
CA THR A 572 -34.62 0.96 42.56
C THR A 572 -35.10 2.41 42.65
N ASP A 573 -35.21 3.13 41.52
CA ASP A 573 -36.37 3.98 41.27
C ASP A 573 -36.65 4.20 39.78
N ASN A 574 -37.93 4.38 39.48
CA ASN A 574 -38.65 4.29 38.21
C ASN A 574 -38.73 5.63 37.45
N GLY A 575 -39.01 5.54 36.14
CA GLY A 575 -39.51 6.65 35.33
C GLY A 575 -39.76 6.26 33.87
N GLU A 576 -40.96 5.78 33.58
CA GLU A 576 -41.46 5.37 32.25
C GLU A 576 -41.77 6.55 31.30
N ALA A 577 -41.59 6.31 29.99
CA ALA A 577 -42.47 6.63 28.84
C ALA A 577 -41.60 6.74 27.56
N GLY A 578 -41.81 6.09 26.42
CA GLY A 578 -42.83 5.16 25.95
C GLY A 578 -42.69 5.02 24.41
N LEU A 579 -42.26 3.82 23.95
CA LEU A 579 -42.65 3.05 22.73
C LEU A 579 -42.43 3.61 21.29
N PRO A 580 -42.46 2.76 20.24
CA PRO A 580 -41.64 1.56 19.98
C PRO A 580 -41.16 1.45 18.50
N ILE A 581 -40.34 0.47 18.15
CA ILE A 581 -40.55 -0.49 17.02
C ILE A 581 -39.37 -1.48 16.98
N SER A 582 -39.76 -2.73 16.72
CA SER A 582 -39.11 -4.01 16.98
C SER A 582 -37.75 -4.26 16.32
N ALA A 583 -36.76 -4.65 17.14
CA ALA A 583 -35.67 -5.51 16.74
C ALA A 583 -35.88 -6.91 17.36
N ALA A 584 -36.29 -7.87 16.54
CA ALA A 584 -36.00 -9.28 16.78
C ALA A 584 -34.78 -9.57 15.88
N GLY A 585 -33.63 -10.00 16.37
CA GLY A 585 -33.40 -10.94 17.45
C GLY A 585 -32.55 -12.05 16.84
N LEU A 586 -31.25 -11.81 16.72
CA LEU A 586 -30.25 -12.87 16.58
C LEU A 586 -29.11 -12.56 17.54
N VAL A 587 -28.89 -13.54 18.40
CA VAL A 587 -28.06 -13.53 19.59
C VAL A 587 -26.61 -13.29 19.21
N LEU A 588 -26.00 -12.35 19.93
CA LEU A 588 -24.58 -12.06 19.94
C LEU A 588 -23.90 -13.10 20.84
N GLU A 589 -22.85 -13.76 20.33
CA GLU A 589 -21.87 -14.43 21.17
C GLU A 589 -20.51 -13.73 21.02
N ASP A 590 -19.88 -13.50 22.16
CA ASP A 590 -18.62 -12.79 22.39
C ASP A 590 -17.46 -13.38 21.58
N MET A 591 -16.63 -12.53 20.96
CA MET A 591 -15.33 -12.96 20.42
C MET A 591 -14.22 -11.91 20.61
N ASP A 592 -13.64 -11.91 21.80
CA ASP A 592 -12.22 -11.56 22.02
C ASP A 592 -11.40 -12.86 21.89
N ALA A 593 -11.06 -13.26 20.66
CA ALA A 593 -10.15 -14.40 20.44
C ALA A 593 -9.22 -14.16 19.23
N PRO A 594 -7.93 -14.57 19.32
CA PRO A 594 -6.96 -14.39 18.24
C PRO A 594 -7.37 -15.17 16.98
N TYR A 595 -7.11 -14.56 15.82
CA TYR A 595 -7.43 -15.06 14.49
C TYR A 595 -7.00 -16.52 14.27
N CYS A 596 -7.96 -17.44 14.27
CA CYS A 596 -7.79 -18.82 13.85
C CYS A 596 -8.60 -19.03 12.57
N VAL A 597 -8.00 -19.63 11.54
CA VAL A 597 -8.74 -20.14 10.39
C VAL A 597 -9.63 -21.27 10.90
N GLN A 598 -10.94 -21.01 11.03
CA GLN A 598 -11.88 -22.05 11.47
C GLN A 598 -12.15 -23.01 10.32
N PRO A 599 -11.75 -24.30 10.44
CA PRO A 599 -12.08 -25.28 9.43
C PRO A 599 -13.58 -25.57 9.46
N GLU A 600 -14.18 -25.74 8.28
CA GLU A 600 -15.58 -26.07 8.14
C GLU A 600 -15.84 -27.46 8.75
N PRO A 601 -16.88 -27.62 9.60
CA PRO A 601 -17.16 -28.90 10.25
C PRO A 601 -17.66 -29.96 9.26
N TRP A 602 -18.06 -29.56 8.05
CA TRP A 602 -18.64 -30.45 7.04
C TRP A 602 -18.50 -29.89 5.62
N CYS A 603 -18.33 -30.78 4.64
CA CYS A 603 -18.50 -30.48 3.22
C CYS A 603 -19.07 -31.71 2.48
N PRO A 604 -19.73 -31.56 1.32
CA PRO A 604 -20.35 -32.68 0.61
C PRO A 604 -19.35 -33.77 0.17
N HIS A 605 -18.09 -33.39 -0.08
CA HIS A 605 -17.02 -34.29 -0.54
C HIS A 605 -16.47 -35.22 0.55
N LEU A 606 -16.85 -35.02 1.83
CA LEU A 606 -16.54 -35.99 2.88
C LEU A 606 -17.15 -37.37 2.60
N SER A 607 -18.30 -37.38 1.91
CA SER A 607 -19.04 -38.58 1.54
C SER A 607 -18.32 -39.42 0.48
N ASP A 608 -17.38 -38.81 -0.27
CA ASP A 608 -16.66 -39.44 -1.37
C ASP A 608 -15.36 -40.12 -0.91
N LEU A 609 -15.01 -39.99 0.38
CA LEU A 609 -13.78 -40.54 0.93
C LEU A 609 -13.85 -42.05 1.15
N PRO A 610 -12.89 -42.83 0.62
CA PRO A 610 -12.77 -44.23 0.96
C PRO A 610 -12.26 -44.42 2.40
N PRO A 611 -12.51 -45.60 3.02
CA PRO A 611 -11.92 -45.91 4.32
C PRO A 611 -10.39 -45.97 4.22
N LEU A 612 -9.72 -45.56 5.29
CA LEU A 612 -8.26 -45.63 5.38
C LEU A 612 -7.79 -47.10 5.24
N PRO A 613 -6.81 -47.41 4.36
CA PRO A 613 -6.34 -48.77 4.16
C PRO A 613 -5.55 -49.26 5.39
N PRO A 614 -5.36 -50.58 5.58
CA PRO A 614 -4.58 -51.12 6.70
C PRO A 614 -3.13 -50.63 6.77
N SER A 615 -2.57 -50.18 5.64
CA SER A 615 -1.23 -49.56 5.56
C SER A 615 -1.18 -48.09 6.02
N GLY A 616 -2.34 -47.46 6.21
CA GLY A 616 -2.48 -46.02 6.45
C GLY A 616 -2.11 -45.18 5.22
N LEU A 617 -1.88 -43.88 5.46
CA LEU A 617 -1.41 -42.90 4.48
C LEU A 617 0.04 -43.18 4.02
N CYS A 618 0.50 -42.50 2.97
CA CYS A 618 1.92 -42.48 2.60
C CYS A 618 2.83 -41.92 3.73
N ASP A 619 4.12 -42.23 3.72
CA ASP A 619 5.05 -41.70 4.74
C ASP A 619 5.30 -40.19 4.50
N PRO A 620 5.34 -39.33 5.53
CA PRO A 620 5.62 -37.89 5.37
C PRO A 620 6.99 -37.59 4.75
N HIS A 621 7.91 -38.56 4.71
CA HIS A 621 9.22 -38.45 4.06
C HIS A 621 9.25 -39.04 2.64
N ASP A 622 8.14 -39.62 2.17
CA ASP A 622 8.02 -40.09 0.80
C ASP A 622 8.18 -38.91 -0.19
N PRO A 623 8.94 -39.10 -1.28
CA PRO A 623 9.06 -38.07 -2.29
C PRO A 623 7.75 -37.94 -3.09
N CYS A 624 7.50 -36.76 -3.63
CA CYS A 624 6.45 -36.57 -4.63
C CYS A 624 6.64 -37.57 -5.78
N LEU A 625 5.58 -38.31 -6.11
CA LEU A 625 5.59 -39.34 -7.15
C LEU A 625 5.92 -38.81 -8.56
N VAL A 626 5.77 -37.50 -8.78
CA VAL A 626 6.03 -36.88 -10.09
C VAL A 626 7.44 -36.29 -10.17
N CYS A 627 7.81 -35.41 -9.23
CA CYS A 627 9.08 -34.65 -9.33
C CYS A 627 10.16 -35.05 -8.32
N GLY A 628 9.89 -36.00 -7.42
CA GLY A 628 10.86 -36.49 -6.45
C GLY A 628 11.12 -35.55 -5.25
N VAL A 629 10.48 -34.38 -5.19
CA VAL A 629 10.64 -33.41 -4.09
C VAL A 629 10.08 -33.97 -2.79
N ARG A 630 10.84 -33.83 -1.69
CA ARG A 630 10.49 -34.32 -0.34
C ARG A 630 9.99 -33.22 0.62
N GLN A 631 9.97 -31.96 0.17
CA GLN A 631 9.49 -30.83 0.97
C GLN A 631 8.03 -30.54 0.65
N GLU A 632 7.25 -30.16 1.68
CA GLU A 632 5.84 -29.79 1.54
C GLU A 632 5.03 -30.84 0.75
N VAL A 633 5.19 -32.11 1.12
CA VAL A 633 4.46 -33.22 0.51
C VAL A 633 3.11 -33.37 1.23
N TRP A 634 2.06 -33.53 0.43
CA TRP A 634 0.69 -33.76 0.88
C TRP A 634 0.28 -35.19 0.56
N ALA A 635 -0.67 -35.72 1.33
CA ALA A 635 -1.30 -37.02 1.08
C ALA A 635 -2.69 -36.83 0.46
N CYS A 636 -2.98 -37.53 -0.63
CA CYS A 636 -4.32 -37.57 -1.18
C CYS A 636 -5.21 -38.46 -0.31
N LEU A 637 -6.37 -37.97 0.14
CA LEU A 637 -7.27 -38.77 1.00
C LEU A 637 -8.15 -39.76 0.22
N HIS A 638 -8.03 -39.81 -1.11
CA HIS A 638 -8.78 -40.74 -1.97
C HIS A 638 -7.92 -41.94 -2.41
N CYS A 639 -6.69 -41.70 -2.87
CA CYS A 639 -5.77 -42.77 -3.32
C CYS A 639 -4.57 -43.00 -2.39
N PHE A 640 -4.40 -42.17 -1.35
CA PHE A 640 -3.32 -42.28 -0.35
C PHE A 640 -1.89 -42.08 -0.90
N GLU A 641 -1.78 -41.54 -2.11
CA GLU A 641 -0.51 -41.23 -2.77
C GLU A 641 0.05 -39.85 -2.35
N ALA A 642 1.37 -39.71 -2.49
CA ALA A 642 2.15 -38.55 -2.06
C ALA A 642 2.50 -37.63 -3.24
N TYR A 643 2.09 -36.36 -3.15
CA TYR A 643 2.44 -35.33 -4.15
C TYR A 643 2.89 -34.05 -3.46
N CYS A 644 3.79 -33.30 -4.09
CA CYS A 644 4.18 -32.00 -3.57
C CYS A 644 2.98 -31.03 -3.61
N SER A 645 2.92 -30.17 -2.60
CA SER A 645 1.78 -29.29 -2.33
C SER A 645 1.50 -28.31 -3.47
N ARG A 646 0.38 -27.60 -3.37
CA ARG A 646 0.11 -26.45 -4.24
C ARG A 646 1.14 -25.33 -4.12
N TYR A 647 1.93 -25.29 -3.04
CA TYR A 647 2.98 -24.30 -2.83
C TYR A 647 4.33 -24.75 -3.38
N VAL A 648 4.47 -26.03 -3.76
CA VAL A 648 5.71 -26.62 -4.30
C VAL A 648 5.37 -27.42 -5.55
N ASN A 649 5.64 -26.86 -6.73
CA ASN A 649 5.40 -27.45 -8.06
C ASN A 649 3.96 -27.89 -8.38
N GLY A 650 3.02 -27.91 -7.44
CA GLY A 650 1.59 -28.03 -7.70
C GLY A 650 1.07 -29.42 -8.08
N HIS A 651 1.87 -30.49 -8.00
CA HIS A 651 1.43 -31.81 -8.46
C HIS A 651 0.24 -32.38 -7.69
N MET A 652 0.02 -32.01 -6.42
CA MET A 652 -1.21 -32.41 -5.72
C MET A 652 -2.48 -31.72 -6.28
N VAL A 653 -2.32 -30.53 -6.87
CA VAL A 653 -3.42 -29.83 -7.57
C VAL A 653 -3.68 -30.50 -8.91
N GLN A 654 -2.61 -30.76 -9.68
CA GLN A 654 -2.71 -31.47 -10.95
C GLN A 654 -3.34 -32.86 -10.75
N HIS A 655 -2.94 -33.59 -9.71
CA HIS A 655 -3.55 -34.87 -9.36
C HIS A 655 -5.05 -34.74 -9.13
N HIS A 656 -5.48 -33.72 -8.38
CA HIS A 656 -6.90 -33.44 -8.18
C HIS A 656 -7.62 -33.17 -9.52
N GLU A 657 -7.05 -32.36 -10.40
CA GLU A 657 -7.64 -32.04 -11.71
C GLU A 657 -7.76 -33.27 -12.63
N GLU A 658 -6.79 -34.20 -12.57
CA GLU A 658 -6.77 -35.41 -13.41
C GLU A 658 -7.65 -36.54 -12.86
N SER A 659 -7.72 -36.69 -11.54
CA SER A 659 -8.38 -37.82 -10.87
C SER A 659 -9.72 -37.48 -10.22
N ASN A 660 -10.05 -36.19 -10.11
CA ASN A 660 -11.20 -35.66 -9.37
C ASN A 660 -11.19 -36.05 -7.87
N HIS A 661 -10.01 -36.30 -7.31
CA HIS A 661 -9.83 -36.56 -5.88
C HIS A 661 -9.85 -35.25 -5.09
N ASN A 662 -10.92 -35.03 -4.32
CA ASN A 662 -11.31 -33.69 -3.86
C ASN A 662 -10.65 -33.22 -2.56
N MET A 663 -10.00 -34.12 -1.80
CA MET A 663 -9.53 -33.84 -0.45
C MET A 663 -8.12 -34.38 -0.21
N VAL A 664 -7.32 -33.56 0.46
CA VAL A 664 -5.90 -33.78 0.70
C VAL A 664 -5.52 -33.38 2.12
N LEU A 665 -4.52 -34.04 2.69
CA LEU A 665 -3.96 -33.76 4.01
C LEU A 665 -2.55 -33.19 3.87
N SER A 666 -2.29 -32.09 4.56
CA SER A 666 -0.97 -31.47 4.66
C SER A 666 -0.19 -32.09 5.81
N TYR A 667 1.00 -32.64 5.53
CA TYR A 667 1.87 -33.11 6.61
C TYR A 667 2.48 -31.97 7.42
N SER A 668 2.54 -30.73 6.91
CA SER A 668 3.17 -29.61 7.62
C SER A 668 2.40 -29.20 8.87
N ASP A 669 1.06 -29.16 8.79
CA ASP A 669 0.16 -28.68 9.84
C ASP A 669 -1.03 -29.61 10.13
N LEU A 670 -1.08 -30.80 9.49
CA LEU A 670 -2.15 -31.80 9.63
C LEU A 670 -3.56 -31.28 9.28
N SER A 671 -3.60 -30.16 8.56
CA SER A 671 -4.84 -29.59 8.05
C SER A 671 -5.32 -30.38 6.83
N VAL A 672 -6.65 -30.48 6.68
CA VAL A 672 -7.28 -31.13 5.52
C VAL A 672 -7.92 -30.06 4.66
N TRP A 673 -7.58 -30.08 3.38
CA TRP A 673 -8.07 -29.13 2.39
C TRP A 673 -9.02 -29.81 1.41
N CYS A 674 -10.13 -29.15 1.10
CA CYS A 674 -11.06 -29.58 0.05
C CYS A 674 -10.97 -28.62 -1.14
N TYR A 675 -10.53 -29.13 -2.30
CA TYR A 675 -10.34 -28.29 -3.49
C TYR A 675 -11.63 -27.66 -4.02
N PRO A 676 -12.74 -28.40 -4.24
CA PRO A 676 -13.95 -27.78 -4.77
C PRO A 676 -14.61 -26.80 -3.79
N CYS A 677 -14.47 -27.02 -2.48
CA CYS A 677 -15.01 -26.12 -1.46
C CYS A 677 -14.09 -24.93 -1.15
N ASN A 678 -12.83 -24.97 -1.59
CA ASN A 678 -11.82 -23.96 -1.32
C ASN A 678 -11.72 -23.61 0.19
N ALA A 679 -11.80 -24.64 1.04
CA ALA A 679 -11.86 -24.49 2.49
C ALA A 679 -11.07 -25.61 3.19
N TYR A 680 -10.56 -25.30 4.39
CA TYR A 680 -10.12 -26.31 5.33
C TYR A 680 -11.33 -27.01 5.94
N VAL A 681 -11.26 -28.33 6.10
CA VAL A 681 -12.35 -29.14 6.63
C VAL A 681 -11.88 -29.89 7.87
N SER A 682 -12.69 -29.89 8.93
CA SER A 682 -12.44 -30.68 10.13
C SER A 682 -13.70 -31.45 10.50
N ASN A 683 -13.67 -32.77 10.34
CA ASN A 683 -14.80 -33.63 10.61
C ASN A 683 -14.31 -34.94 11.22
N ALA A 684 -15.14 -35.60 12.04
CA ALA A 684 -14.80 -36.87 12.68
C ALA A 684 -14.41 -37.98 11.67
N VAL A 685 -14.95 -37.94 10.45
CA VAL A 685 -14.57 -38.87 9.35
C VAL A 685 -13.08 -38.80 9.01
N LEU A 686 -12.44 -37.64 9.22
CA LEU A 686 -11.03 -37.42 8.92
C LEU A 686 -10.09 -37.85 10.07
N GLN A 687 -10.64 -38.16 11.25
CA GLN A 687 -9.86 -38.44 12.45
C GLN A 687 -8.89 -39.62 12.26
N PRO A 688 -9.29 -40.77 11.67
CA PRO A 688 -8.35 -41.88 11.46
C PRO A 688 -7.15 -41.51 10.57
N ALA A 689 -7.38 -40.70 9.53
CA ALA A 689 -6.32 -40.23 8.64
C ALA A 689 -5.39 -39.23 9.35
N LYS A 690 -5.94 -38.35 10.20
CA LYS A 690 -5.15 -37.42 11.01
C LYS A 690 -4.30 -38.13 12.06
N GLU A 691 -4.84 -39.14 12.74
CA GLU A 691 -4.13 -39.97 13.71
C GLU A 691 -2.98 -40.75 13.06
N ASP A 692 -3.21 -41.35 11.89
CA ASP A 692 -2.16 -42.05 11.14
C ASP A 692 -1.08 -41.07 10.65
N ALA A 693 -1.48 -39.90 10.12
CA ALA A 693 -0.53 -38.86 9.72
C ALA A 693 0.32 -38.35 10.90
N TYR A 694 -0.31 -38.13 12.05
CA TYR A 694 0.34 -37.69 13.26
C TYR A 694 1.33 -38.74 13.77
N LEU A 695 0.91 -40.01 13.85
CA LEU A 695 1.75 -41.14 14.24
C LEU A 695 2.98 -41.26 13.33
N LYS A 696 2.80 -41.17 12.01
CA LYS A 696 3.91 -41.26 11.05
C LYS A 696 4.86 -40.07 11.15
N LYS A 697 4.35 -38.88 11.48
CA LYS A 697 5.16 -37.66 11.61
C LYS A 697 5.91 -37.57 12.95
N PHE A 698 5.30 -38.02 14.06
CA PHE A 698 5.79 -37.76 15.41
C PHE A 698 6.07 -39.01 16.25
N GLY A 699 5.69 -40.20 15.78
CA GLY A 699 5.97 -41.49 16.44
C GLY A 699 5.17 -41.79 17.72
N THR A 700 4.25 -40.93 18.13
CA THR A 700 3.41 -41.06 19.35
C THR A 700 2.02 -40.45 19.11
N LEU A 701 1.02 -40.73 19.95
CA LEU A 701 -0.37 -40.22 19.83
C LEU A 701 -0.75 -39.17 20.89
N ASP A 702 0.22 -38.61 21.63
CA ASP A 702 -0.07 -37.88 22.88
C ASP A 702 -0.87 -36.56 22.71
N TYR A 703 -1.18 -36.11 21.48
CA TYR A 703 -1.85 -34.82 21.21
C TYR A 703 -2.76 -34.78 19.97
N VAL A 704 -3.37 -35.89 19.52
CA VAL A 704 -4.26 -35.89 18.33
C VAL A 704 -5.69 -35.46 18.62
#